data_AF-Q3JN26-F1
#
_entry.id   AF-Q3JN26-F1
#
_cell.length_a   1.000
_cell.length_b   1.000
_cell.length_c   1.000
_cell.angle_alpha   90.00
_cell.angle_beta   90.00
_cell.angle_gamma   90.00
#
_symmetry.space_group_name_H-M   'P 1'
#
loop_
_entity.id
_entity.type
_entity.pdbx_description
1 polymer ?
#
loop_
_entity_poly.entity_id
_entity_poly.type
_entity_poly.pdbx_seq_one_letter_code
_entity_poly.pdbx_strand_id
1 'polypeptide(L)'
;MRTNHTKGFARLAIAAAIGAALTACGGGSSPNASTTSQPTTAAAGSMTGTVAIGTALTGATVTVTDANGKTVSATSGANGAYSVSLTGLSAPLLITAADPSGVSGTLYSVVASANTTNGAPVTANVTPLTTAAAALMTESGNPADLAGNASAITPSAVTAAETTLDAAIAPILSANSVPASFDPIGSAFTPNQAGADAVIDSVAVTPSVSGSGLQITSLANPDTAIQLNSSTSVSTALAAPSHAANYLAGLQASLSACASDVQGGATDTSDSNCTSAIDASYVNNGVGTGVAGFTKRHTLFTKGTVLTGIRTVAFVPAGTLAGINNPAALVYLLMTDPDGTPDYGMDYVQQLPNGQWDIIGNQLQDSTSIASFIGRVQYTDSADAGNARYESGLDIQIPSSVKVNGTAAGVGSAVVTGPGLPSSGLWLQTAGNGTGAGYLEIPTGTLTAPLTSLGNRVSGGMSTAYKWAWAPLSGSTTSFSPNGLPEYASSSQNVSTISNFGIYTVTLYDTTGTEIRSEQVQNIARNYAAAAGGAVAWQTLGNDVIANYLTPGGSGTKSAPGTSATLDWTTPAGSFYPNFWASINSLGTAQNGVPTTTYDATVWGASTGNTPSPLVFNTPFTDVLTSTATATAEQVVQVQLGWATDGEKYLNIWQYGHP
;
A
#
# COMPACT_ATOMS: atom_id res chain seq x y z
N MET A 1 -25.07 -7.44 52.07
CA MET A 1 -24.85 -8.06 53.40
C MET A 1 -23.39 -8.51 53.45
N ARG A 2 -22.63 -8.07 54.46
CA ARG A 2 -21.15 -8.13 54.66
C ARG A 2 -20.35 -7.12 53.80
N THR A 3 -20.17 -5.86 54.19
CA THR A 3 -19.29 -5.21 55.21
C THR A 3 -17.77 -5.31 54.96
N ASN A 4 -17.22 -4.16 54.53
CA ASN A 4 -16.04 -3.41 55.03
C ASN A 4 -14.70 -4.12 55.32
N HIS A 5 -13.59 -3.53 54.83
CA HIS A 5 -12.53 -2.85 55.61
C HIS A 5 -11.51 -2.19 54.64
N THR A 6 -11.54 -0.87 54.43
CA THR A 6 -10.70 0.20 55.06
C THR A 6 -9.17 0.10 54.93
N LYS A 7 -8.62 1.09 54.18
CA LYS A 7 -7.57 2.08 54.50
C LYS A 7 -6.18 1.60 54.97
N GLY A 8 -5.12 2.19 54.39
CA GLY A 8 -3.86 2.37 55.12
C GLY A 8 -2.66 2.82 54.28
N PHE A 9 -2.36 4.12 54.35
CA PHE A 9 -1.12 4.77 53.91
C PHE A 9 0.15 4.21 54.57
N ALA A 10 1.29 4.29 53.89
CA ALA A 10 2.58 4.64 54.53
C ALA A 10 3.63 5.11 53.50
N ARG A 11 3.92 6.41 53.51
CA ARG A 11 5.23 6.97 53.16
C ARG A 11 6.16 6.73 54.34
N LEU A 12 7.42 6.34 54.11
CA LEU A 12 8.50 6.67 55.05
C LEU A 12 9.81 6.89 54.29
N ALA A 13 10.53 7.89 54.77
CA ALA A 13 11.70 8.51 54.16
C ALA A 13 12.98 8.18 54.94
N ILE A 14 14.13 8.47 54.31
CA ILE A 14 15.44 8.86 54.89
C ILE A 14 16.23 7.78 55.66
N ALA A 15 17.45 7.49 55.17
CA ALA A 15 18.66 7.51 55.99
C ALA A 15 19.92 7.64 55.12
N ALA A 16 20.70 8.69 55.39
CA ALA A 16 22.04 8.90 54.91
C ALA A 16 23.06 8.30 55.88
N ALA A 17 24.25 7.97 55.35
CA ALA A 17 25.56 8.47 55.82
C ALA A 17 26.68 7.43 56.01
N ILE A 18 27.90 7.96 55.78
CA ILE A 18 29.23 7.61 56.30
C ILE A 18 30.09 6.68 55.43
N GLY A 19 31.14 7.28 54.86
CA GLY A 19 32.28 6.61 54.26
C GLY A 19 33.34 6.19 55.28
N ALA A 20 34.21 5.29 54.84
CA ALA A 20 35.48 5.00 55.48
C ALA A 20 36.56 4.93 54.39
N ALA A 21 37.53 5.84 54.51
CA ALA A 21 38.78 5.80 53.79
C ALA A 21 39.65 4.66 54.35
N LEU A 22 40.21 3.82 53.47
CA LEU A 22 41.42 3.07 53.79
C LEU A 22 42.53 3.50 52.85
N THR A 23 43.48 4.21 53.45
CA THR A 23 44.83 4.41 52.97
C THR A 23 45.58 3.07 53.04
N ALA A 24 46.11 2.62 51.90
CA ALA A 24 47.21 1.66 51.88
C ALA A 24 48.29 2.18 50.93
N CYS A 25 49.40 2.59 51.54
CA CYS A 25 50.66 2.92 50.90
C CYS A 25 51.58 1.69 51.04
N GLY A 26 52.32 1.37 49.98
CA GLY A 26 53.28 0.26 49.88
C GLY A 26 52.84 -0.71 48.78
N GLY A 27 53.57 -0.95 47.69
CA GLY A 27 54.98 -0.76 47.39
C GLY A 27 55.44 -2.06 46.69
N GLY A 28 55.84 -1.99 45.43
CA GLY A 28 56.31 -3.18 44.68
C GLY A 28 56.31 -2.99 43.17
N SER A 29 57.44 -2.54 42.64
CA SER A 29 57.71 -2.32 41.22
C SER A 29 57.74 -3.64 40.44
N SER A 30 56.95 -3.75 39.38
CA SER A 30 57.17 -4.63 38.21
C SER A 30 56.36 -4.07 37.04
N PRO A 31 56.93 -3.96 35.83
CA PRO A 31 56.22 -3.39 34.69
C PRO A 31 55.19 -4.41 34.21
N ASN A 32 53.98 -4.36 34.76
CA ASN A 32 52.87 -5.06 34.14
C ASN A 32 52.53 -4.25 32.91
N ALA A 33 52.95 -4.75 31.74
CA ALA A 33 52.52 -4.24 30.46
C ALA A 33 51.00 -4.17 30.51
N SER A 34 50.46 -2.97 30.64
CA SER A 34 49.06 -2.70 30.35
C SER A 34 48.91 -3.08 28.89
N THR A 35 48.47 -4.32 28.63
CA THR A 35 47.93 -4.71 27.35
C THR A 35 46.71 -3.83 27.17
N THR A 36 46.91 -2.64 26.60
CA THR A 36 45.85 -1.95 25.88
C THR A 36 45.42 -2.95 24.82
N SER A 37 44.35 -3.70 25.10
CA SER A 37 43.71 -4.56 24.13
C SER A 37 43.36 -3.68 22.94
N GLN A 38 44.19 -3.74 21.90
CA GLN A 38 43.89 -3.05 20.65
C GLN A 38 42.50 -3.52 20.21
N PRO A 39 41.60 -2.61 19.79
CA PRO A 39 40.32 -3.02 19.24
C PRO A 39 40.59 -4.02 18.11
N THR A 40 40.13 -5.25 18.28
CA THR A 40 40.28 -6.30 17.27
C THR A 40 39.03 -6.28 16.41
N THR A 41 39.20 -6.26 15.10
CA THR A 41 38.08 -6.38 14.17
C THR A 41 37.66 -7.85 14.13
N ALA A 42 36.40 -8.13 14.46
CA ALA A 42 35.84 -9.48 14.46
C ALA A 42 34.42 -9.47 13.86
N ALA A 43 33.96 -10.61 13.36
CA ALA A 43 32.60 -10.73 12.84
C ALA A 43 31.57 -10.56 13.97
N ALA A 44 30.55 -9.75 13.73
CA ALA A 44 29.44 -9.55 14.66
C ALA A 44 28.63 -10.84 14.83
N GLY A 45 28.33 -11.21 16.09
CA GLY A 45 27.48 -12.37 16.40
C GLY A 45 25.98 -12.12 16.19
N SER A 46 25.58 -10.85 16.08
CA SER A 46 24.19 -10.43 15.93
C SER A 46 24.09 -9.13 15.12
N MET A 47 22.91 -8.91 14.57
CA MET A 47 22.48 -7.66 13.95
C MET A 47 21.31 -7.09 14.73
N THR A 48 21.26 -5.77 14.83
CA THR A 48 20.15 -5.00 15.41
C THR A 48 19.75 -3.88 14.46
N GLY A 49 18.53 -3.39 14.59
CA GLY A 49 18.10 -2.24 13.80
C GLY A 49 16.66 -1.86 14.10
N THR A 50 16.18 -0.88 13.36
CA THR A 50 14.81 -0.39 13.44
C THR A 50 14.13 -0.50 12.08
N VAL A 51 12.93 -1.08 12.06
CA VAL A 51 12.03 -1.06 10.90
C VAL A 51 11.05 0.10 11.08
N ALA A 52 11.06 1.06 10.15
CA ALA A 52 10.16 2.22 10.23
C ALA A 52 9.87 2.83 8.86
N ILE A 53 8.68 3.40 8.73
CA ILE A 53 8.19 4.14 7.56
C ILE A 53 7.85 5.60 7.91
N GLY A 54 8.63 6.18 8.83
CA GLY A 54 8.28 7.43 9.53
C GLY A 54 7.51 7.21 10.84
N THR A 55 7.05 5.98 11.04
CA THR A 55 6.69 5.46 12.36
C THR A 55 7.20 4.02 12.46
N ALA A 56 7.44 3.56 13.68
CA ALA A 56 7.79 2.18 13.99
C ALA A 56 6.82 1.20 13.31
N LEU A 57 7.35 0.32 12.46
CA LEU A 57 6.58 -0.80 11.94
C LEU A 57 6.62 -1.94 12.93
N THR A 58 5.50 -2.20 13.59
CA THR A 58 5.34 -3.31 14.54
C THR A 58 5.01 -4.59 13.79
N GLY A 59 5.60 -5.72 14.20
CA GLY A 59 5.25 -7.02 13.62
C GLY A 59 5.83 -7.29 12.23
N ALA A 60 6.67 -6.40 11.70
CA ALA A 60 7.33 -6.61 10.41
C ALA A 60 8.27 -7.82 10.48
N THR A 61 8.19 -8.69 9.48
CA THR A 61 9.06 -9.87 9.39
C THR A 61 10.36 -9.46 8.71
N VAL A 62 11.44 -9.39 9.49
CA VAL A 62 12.79 -9.09 9.00
C VAL A 62 13.47 -10.38 8.58
N THR A 63 13.93 -10.47 7.34
CA THR A 63 14.70 -11.61 6.82
C THR A 63 16.08 -11.14 6.38
N VAL A 64 17.12 -11.80 6.89
CA VAL A 64 18.51 -11.56 6.52
C VAL A 64 18.98 -12.72 5.66
N THR A 65 19.41 -12.40 4.44
CA THR A 65 19.95 -13.35 3.46
C THR A 65 21.44 -13.11 3.29
N ASP A 66 22.24 -14.16 3.44
CA ASP A 66 23.69 -14.10 3.32
C ASP A 66 24.17 -14.29 1.87
N ALA A 67 25.48 -14.12 1.64
CA ALA A 67 26.07 -14.25 0.31
C ALA A 67 25.93 -15.65 -0.33
N ASN A 68 25.63 -16.68 0.48
CA ASN A 68 25.41 -18.06 0.04
C ASN A 68 23.91 -18.41 -0.05
N GLY A 69 23.01 -17.45 0.14
CA GLY A 69 21.56 -17.64 0.14
C GLY A 69 20.99 -18.25 1.42
N LYS A 70 21.77 -18.32 2.52
CA LYS A 70 21.22 -18.74 3.82
C LYS A 70 20.41 -17.61 4.44
N THR A 71 19.29 -17.96 5.05
CA THR A 71 18.39 -16.99 5.67
C THR A 71 18.20 -17.22 7.16
N VAL A 72 18.03 -16.11 7.88
CA VAL A 72 17.52 -16.06 9.26
C VAL A 72 16.49 -14.95 9.35
N SER A 73 15.53 -15.07 10.27
CA SER A 73 14.47 -14.08 10.42
C SER A 73 14.26 -13.66 11.87
N ALA A 74 13.71 -12.46 12.04
CA ALA A 74 13.23 -11.89 13.29
C ALA A 74 11.95 -11.09 13.03
N THR A 75 11.27 -10.67 14.09
CA THR A 75 10.09 -9.80 14.00
C THR A 75 10.37 -8.50 14.74
N SER A 76 9.97 -7.36 14.16
CA SER A 76 10.10 -6.07 14.82
C SER A 76 9.11 -5.91 15.97
N GLY A 77 9.57 -5.31 17.07
CA GLY A 77 8.73 -4.98 18.23
C GLY A 77 7.87 -3.73 18.04
N ALA A 78 7.15 -3.32 19.09
CA ALA A 78 6.26 -2.16 19.10
C ALA A 78 6.96 -0.82 18.79
N ASN A 79 8.27 -0.74 19.01
CA ASN A 79 9.11 0.41 18.68
C ASN A 79 9.88 0.24 17.36
N GLY A 80 9.54 -0.76 16.55
CA GLY A 80 10.21 -1.11 15.30
C GLY A 80 11.55 -1.81 15.48
N ALA A 81 12.06 -1.93 16.71
CA ALA A 81 13.36 -2.54 16.96
C ALA A 81 13.33 -4.05 16.72
N TYR A 82 14.41 -4.57 16.14
CA TYR A 82 14.62 -6.01 15.95
C TYR A 82 16.05 -6.42 16.33
N SER A 83 16.23 -7.71 16.60
CA SER A 83 17.54 -8.33 16.79
C SER A 83 17.53 -9.74 16.21
N VAL A 84 18.61 -10.10 15.50
CA VAL A 84 18.76 -11.41 14.87
C VAL A 84 20.19 -11.91 15.03
N SER A 85 20.37 -13.22 15.24
CA SER A 85 21.71 -13.81 15.28
C SER A 85 22.27 -13.95 13.87
N LEU A 86 23.54 -13.59 13.69
CA LEU A 86 24.28 -13.79 12.43
C LEU A 86 25.10 -15.08 12.42
N THR A 87 24.91 -15.96 13.42
CA THR A 87 25.67 -17.21 13.53
C THR A 87 25.49 -18.07 12.28
N GLY A 88 26.59 -18.38 11.59
CA GLY A 88 26.60 -19.24 10.41
C GLY A 88 26.28 -18.53 9.08
N LEU A 89 26.09 -17.21 9.09
CA LEU A 89 25.93 -16.37 7.91
C LEU A 89 27.27 -15.77 7.46
N SER A 90 27.40 -15.52 6.17
CA SER A 90 28.54 -14.83 5.56
C SER A 90 28.11 -13.53 4.88
N ALA A 91 28.70 -12.42 5.30
CA ALA A 91 28.52 -11.13 4.62
C ALA A 91 29.09 -11.17 3.17
N PRO A 92 28.58 -10.34 2.24
CA PRO A 92 27.56 -9.32 2.45
C PRO A 92 26.15 -9.88 2.67
N LEU A 93 25.30 -9.07 3.29
CA LEU A 93 23.95 -9.44 3.71
C LEU A 93 22.92 -8.54 3.01
N LEU A 94 21.84 -9.14 2.50
CA LEU A 94 20.62 -8.45 2.10
C LEU A 94 19.59 -8.59 3.22
N ILE A 95 18.94 -7.50 3.59
CA ILE A 95 17.91 -7.46 4.62
C ILE A 95 16.61 -7.03 3.96
N THR A 96 15.53 -7.79 4.19
CA THR A 96 14.17 -7.40 3.80
C THR A 96 13.29 -7.29 5.02
N ALA A 97 12.31 -6.39 5.01
CA ALA A 97 11.25 -6.34 6.00
C ALA A 97 9.88 -6.30 5.29
N ALA A 98 9.06 -7.32 5.56
CA ALA A 98 7.69 -7.39 5.07
C ALA A 98 6.72 -6.90 6.15
N ASP A 99 5.86 -5.95 5.79
CA ASP A 99 4.84 -5.39 6.67
C ASP A 99 3.53 -6.19 6.56
N PRO A 100 3.10 -6.87 7.64
CA PRO A 100 1.90 -7.70 7.61
C PRO A 100 0.59 -6.90 7.45
N SER A 101 0.58 -5.60 7.78
CA SER A 101 -0.60 -4.75 7.61
C SER A 101 -0.83 -4.34 6.15
N GLY A 102 0.24 -4.31 5.35
CA GLY A 102 0.21 -3.75 4.00
C GLY A 102 0.22 -2.23 3.95
N VAL A 103 0.51 -1.53 5.04
CA VAL A 103 0.69 -0.08 4.98
C VAL A 103 1.95 0.31 4.20
N SER A 104 2.91 -0.60 4.04
CA SER A 104 4.08 -0.42 3.19
C SER A 104 4.42 -1.68 2.40
N GLY A 105 5.00 -1.49 1.20
CA GLY A 105 5.62 -2.59 0.46
C GLY A 105 6.84 -3.18 1.18
N THR A 106 7.45 -4.21 0.60
CA THR A 106 8.68 -4.78 1.17
C THR A 106 9.80 -3.74 1.18
N LEU A 107 10.38 -3.52 2.36
CA LEU A 107 11.51 -2.63 2.55
C LEU A 107 12.82 -3.42 2.43
N TYR A 108 13.89 -2.74 1.99
CA TYR A 108 15.20 -3.33 1.76
C TYR A 108 16.30 -2.57 2.51
N SER A 109 17.34 -3.28 2.89
CA SER A 109 18.59 -2.74 3.43
C SER A 109 19.73 -3.71 3.16
N VAL A 110 20.97 -3.27 3.37
CA VAL A 110 22.17 -4.06 3.04
C VAL A 110 23.24 -3.90 4.10
N VAL A 111 24.09 -4.92 4.26
CA VAL A 111 25.32 -4.85 5.05
C VAL A 111 26.46 -5.45 4.25
N ALA A 112 27.39 -4.60 3.79
CA ALA A 112 28.53 -5.05 2.99
C ALA A 112 29.56 -5.84 3.80
N SER A 113 29.68 -5.57 5.10
CA SER A 113 30.61 -6.26 6.01
C SER A 113 29.98 -6.37 7.39
N ALA A 114 29.98 -7.58 7.96
CA ALA A 114 29.55 -7.83 9.34
C ALA A 114 30.70 -7.69 10.36
N ASN A 115 31.90 -7.29 9.92
CA ASN A 115 33.04 -7.09 10.81
C ASN A 115 32.91 -5.78 11.58
N THR A 116 32.94 -5.86 12.91
CA THR A 116 32.80 -4.73 13.82
C THR A 116 33.94 -4.72 14.84
N THR A 117 34.10 -3.59 15.54
CA THR A 117 35.04 -3.51 16.65
C THR A 117 34.64 -4.45 17.77
N ASN A 118 35.53 -5.36 18.12
CA ASN A 118 35.36 -6.39 19.15
C ASN A 118 34.12 -7.29 18.94
N GLY A 119 33.65 -7.45 17.70
CA GLY A 119 32.48 -8.28 17.37
C GLY A 119 31.15 -7.75 17.92
N ALA A 120 31.07 -6.44 18.21
CA ALA A 120 29.83 -5.77 18.58
C ALA A 120 28.70 -6.00 17.56
N PRO A 121 27.42 -5.95 17.96
CA PRO A 121 26.31 -6.06 17.01
C PRO A 121 26.45 -5.06 15.86
N VAL A 122 26.19 -5.50 14.63
CA VAL A 122 26.09 -4.61 13.48
C VAL A 122 24.70 -3.97 13.43
N THR A 123 24.62 -2.68 13.12
CA THR A 123 23.34 -1.99 12.92
C THR A 123 22.94 -2.04 11.46
N ALA A 124 21.69 -2.38 11.18
CA ALA A 124 21.07 -2.23 9.88
C ALA A 124 19.62 -1.78 10.06
N ASN A 125 19.30 -0.52 9.78
CA ASN A 125 17.92 -0.09 9.74
C ASN A 125 17.24 -0.59 8.47
N VAL A 126 15.91 -0.70 8.50
CA VAL A 126 15.11 -1.05 7.32
C VAL A 126 14.00 -0.02 7.16
N THR A 127 14.19 0.90 6.22
CA THR A 127 13.36 2.09 6.02
C THR A 127 13.19 2.39 4.52
N PRO A 128 12.30 3.33 4.13
CA PRO A 128 12.28 3.85 2.78
C PRO A 128 13.66 4.33 2.28
N LEU A 129 14.46 5.00 3.11
CA LEU A 129 15.79 5.48 2.71
C LEU A 129 16.78 4.36 2.46
N THR A 130 16.79 3.30 3.28
CA THR A 130 17.65 2.14 3.01
C THR A 130 17.19 1.37 1.78
N THR A 131 15.89 1.39 1.49
CA THR A 131 15.32 0.82 0.26
C THR A 131 15.78 1.60 -0.97
N ALA A 132 15.81 2.94 -0.89
CA ALA A 132 16.37 3.77 -1.94
C ALA A 132 17.87 3.51 -2.14
N ALA A 133 18.63 3.37 -1.06
CA ALA A 133 20.05 3.03 -1.14
C ALA A 133 20.26 1.67 -1.85
N ALA A 134 19.46 0.66 -1.49
CA ALA A 134 19.51 -0.64 -2.16
C ALA A 134 19.13 -0.56 -3.65
N ALA A 135 18.13 0.24 -4.03
CA ALA A 135 17.76 0.46 -5.42
C ALA A 135 18.89 1.10 -6.23
N LEU A 136 19.57 2.11 -5.66
CA LEU A 136 20.72 2.79 -6.27
C LEU A 136 21.92 1.86 -6.51
N MET A 137 21.96 0.67 -5.89
CA MET A 137 23.02 -0.31 -6.13
C MET A 137 22.74 -1.23 -7.32
N THR A 138 21.56 -1.14 -7.93
CA THR A 138 21.11 -2.03 -9.02
C THR A 138 20.95 -1.26 -10.33
N GLU A 139 21.23 -1.91 -11.45
CA GLU A 139 21.06 -1.31 -12.78
C GLU A 139 19.57 -1.11 -13.12
N SER A 140 18.72 -2.06 -12.73
CA SER A 140 17.28 -2.02 -12.97
C SER A 140 16.53 -1.01 -12.09
N GLY A 141 17.15 -0.59 -10.97
CA GLY A 141 16.50 0.15 -9.90
C GLY A 141 15.61 -0.69 -8.99
N ASN A 142 15.63 -2.03 -9.11
CA ASN A 142 14.87 -2.95 -8.27
C ASN A 142 15.76 -3.55 -7.17
N PRO A 143 15.56 -3.21 -5.88
CA PRO A 143 16.33 -3.78 -4.77
C PRO A 143 16.29 -5.31 -4.68
N ALA A 144 15.21 -5.94 -5.17
CA ALA A 144 15.08 -7.40 -5.15
C ALA A 144 16.16 -8.09 -6.00
N ASP A 145 16.75 -7.42 -6.98
CA ASP A 145 17.81 -7.96 -7.85
C ASP A 145 19.13 -8.18 -7.09
N LEU A 146 19.25 -7.67 -5.87
CA LEU A 146 20.36 -7.98 -4.97
C LEU A 146 20.26 -9.42 -4.40
N ALA A 147 19.05 -10.01 -4.39
CA ALA A 147 18.88 -11.39 -3.97
C ALA A 147 19.57 -12.32 -4.98
N GLY A 148 20.52 -13.12 -4.49
CA GLY A 148 21.36 -13.97 -5.35
C GLY A 148 22.47 -13.22 -6.10
N ASN A 149 22.61 -11.90 -5.91
CA ASN A 149 23.70 -11.07 -6.45
C ASN A 149 24.47 -10.36 -5.33
N ALA A 150 24.93 -11.13 -4.36
CA ALA A 150 25.67 -10.63 -3.20
C ALA A 150 26.94 -9.83 -3.59
N SER A 151 27.55 -10.11 -4.75
CA SER A 151 28.69 -9.38 -5.28
C SER A 151 28.43 -7.90 -5.57
N ALA A 152 27.17 -7.49 -5.77
CA ALA A 152 26.81 -6.08 -5.93
C ALA A 152 26.87 -5.31 -4.60
N ILE A 153 26.78 -6.01 -3.46
CA ILE A 153 26.78 -5.42 -2.12
C ILE A 153 28.21 -5.22 -1.63
N THR A 154 28.85 -4.14 -2.10
CA THR A 154 30.21 -3.75 -1.73
C THR A 154 30.23 -2.46 -0.91
N PRO A 155 31.25 -2.21 -0.06
CA PRO A 155 31.36 -0.95 0.67
C PRO A 155 31.35 0.28 -0.24
N SER A 156 32.00 0.20 -1.40
CA SER A 156 32.00 1.29 -2.40
C SER A 156 30.62 1.54 -3.02
N ALA A 157 29.84 0.48 -3.28
CA ALA A 157 28.49 0.63 -3.81
C ALA A 157 27.55 1.26 -2.78
N VAL A 158 27.68 0.85 -1.50
CA VAL A 158 26.92 1.44 -0.39
C VAL A 158 27.24 2.93 -0.26
N THR A 159 28.52 3.32 -0.19
CA THR A 159 28.90 4.74 -0.08
C THR A 159 28.47 5.58 -1.30
N ALA A 160 28.50 5.01 -2.51
CA ALA A 160 28.03 5.70 -3.71
C ALA A 160 26.50 5.94 -3.67
N ALA A 161 25.74 4.94 -3.22
CA ALA A 161 24.30 5.04 -3.02
C ALA A 161 23.95 6.10 -1.96
N GLU A 162 24.62 6.08 -0.81
CA GLU A 162 24.44 7.06 0.27
C GLU A 162 24.72 8.49 -0.22
N THR A 163 25.85 8.70 -0.91
CA THR A 163 26.22 10.03 -1.46
C THR A 163 25.18 10.55 -2.45
N THR A 164 24.66 9.65 -3.30
CA THR A 164 23.64 10.01 -4.30
C THR A 164 22.32 10.34 -3.62
N LEU A 165 21.94 9.57 -2.60
CA LEU A 165 20.74 9.81 -1.80
C LEU A 165 20.84 11.13 -1.04
N ASP A 166 21.96 11.40 -0.34
CA ASP A 166 22.20 12.64 0.37
C ASP A 166 22.08 13.87 -0.54
N ALA A 167 22.61 13.79 -1.77
CA ALA A 167 22.44 14.84 -2.77
C ALA A 167 20.96 15.01 -3.18
N ALA A 168 20.22 13.91 -3.35
CA ALA A 168 18.81 13.93 -3.73
C ALA A 168 17.92 14.57 -2.66
N ILE A 169 18.24 14.40 -1.37
CA ILE A 169 17.42 14.86 -0.25
C ILE A 169 18.08 15.96 0.61
N ALA A 170 19.13 16.63 0.11
CA ALA A 170 19.88 17.63 0.87
C ALA A 170 19.03 18.73 1.56
N PRO A 171 17.99 19.31 0.91
CA PRO A 171 17.10 20.27 1.58
C PRO A 171 16.34 19.66 2.77
N ILE A 172 15.96 18.38 2.66
CA ILE A 172 15.24 17.64 3.70
C ILE A 172 16.16 17.35 4.90
N LEU A 173 17.41 16.93 4.64
CA LEU A 173 18.42 16.73 5.69
C LEU A 173 18.63 18.02 6.49
N SER A 174 18.83 19.14 5.78
CA SER A 174 19.01 20.47 6.38
C SER A 174 17.81 20.91 7.22
N ALA A 175 16.59 20.76 6.69
CA ALA A 175 15.35 21.12 7.40
C ALA A 175 15.17 20.35 8.72
N ASN A 176 15.70 19.13 8.80
CA ASN A 176 15.60 18.24 9.96
C ASN A 176 16.86 18.19 10.83
N SER A 177 17.82 19.10 10.60
CA SER A 177 19.10 19.16 11.34
C SER A 177 19.92 17.87 11.30
N VAL A 178 19.83 17.12 10.19
CA VAL A 178 20.62 15.92 9.94
C VAL A 178 21.86 16.30 9.12
N PRO A 179 23.07 15.78 9.45
CA PRO A 179 24.28 16.06 8.68
C PRO A 179 24.13 15.68 7.19
N ALA A 180 24.82 16.42 6.32
CA ALA A 180 24.79 16.17 4.87
C ALA A 180 25.47 14.87 4.43
N SER A 181 26.21 14.21 5.33
CA SER A 181 26.78 12.87 5.14
C SER A 181 26.05 11.91 6.05
N PHE A 182 24.86 11.49 5.65
CA PHE A 182 23.98 10.68 6.46
C PHE A 182 24.12 9.20 6.07
N ASP A 183 24.34 8.34 7.05
CA ASP A 183 24.29 6.89 6.87
C ASP A 183 22.92 6.38 7.32
N PRO A 184 21.94 6.19 6.41
CA PRO A 184 20.61 5.70 6.74
C PRO A 184 20.61 4.23 7.19
N ILE A 185 21.66 3.46 6.87
CA ILE A 185 21.74 2.02 7.12
C ILE A 185 22.26 1.76 8.54
N GLY A 186 23.44 2.28 8.87
CA GLY A 186 24.18 2.00 10.10
C GLY A 186 23.89 2.96 11.26
N SER A 187 23.31 4.13 11.01
CA SER A 187 23.03 5.11 12.06
C SER A 187 21.78 4.74 12.86
N ALA A 188 21.93 4.38 14.13
CA ALA A 188 20.78 4.13 15.00
C ALA A 188 19.90 5.39 15.15
N PHE A 189 18.58 5.20 15.13
CA PHE A 189 17.59 6.25 15.38
C PHE A 189 16.40 5.72 16.17
N THR A 190 15.56 6.63 16.66
CA THR A 190 14.28 6.31 17.31
C THR A 190 13.15 6.79 16.41
N PRO A 191 12.10 5.99 16.15
CA PRO A 191 10.92 6.43 15.40
C PRO A 191 10.07 7.43 16.20
N ASN A 192 10.49 8.69 16.23
CA ASN A 192 9.91 9.76 17.03
C ASN A 192 9.60 11.04 16.23
N GLN A 193 9.60 10.95 14.90
CA GLN A 193 9.31 12.03 13.96
C GLN A 193 10.23 13.25 14.13
N ALA A 194 11.49 13.00 14.51
CA ALA A 194 12.53 14.02 14.66
C ALA A 194 13.87 13.54 14.08
N GLY A 195 14.74 14.48 13.69
CA GLY A 195 16.07 14.17 13.15
C GLY A 195 15.99 13.21 11.95
N ALA A 196 16.70 12.09 12.03
CA ALA A 196 16.70 11.05 10.98
C ALA A 196 15.31 10.49 10.69
N ASP A 197 14.44 10.35 11.69
CA ASP A 197 13.08 9.84 11.47
C ASP A 197 12.23 10.84 10.69
N ALA A 198 12.36 12.13 10.99
CA ALA A 198 11.67 13.18 10.24
C ALA A 198 12.12 13.27 8.77
N VAL A 199 13.37 12.85 8.46
CA VAL A 199 13.83 12.70 7.07
C VAL A 199 13.13 11.52 6.40
N ILE A 200 12.98 10.39 7.10
CA ILE A 200 12.23 9.22 6.61
C ILE A 200 10.76 9.59 6.36
N ASP A 201 10.13 10.33 7.28
CA ASP A 201 8.76 10.85 7.14
C ASP A 201 8.57 11.77 5.93
N SER A 202 9.63 12.44 5.48
CA SER A 202 9.55 13.47 4.44
C SER A 202 9.54 12.90 3.02
N VAL A 203 9.82 11.61 2.84
CA VAL A 203 10.02 11.00 1.53
C VAL A 203 9.15 9.76 1.32
N ALA A 204 8.93 9.42 0.05
CA ALA A 204 8.35 8.15 -0.34
C ALA A 204 9.21 7.50 -1.41
N VAL A 205 9.44 6.19 -1.27
CA VAL A 205 10.14 5.36 -2.26
C VAL A 205 9.12 4.42 -2.86
N THR A 206 8.92 4.53 -4.18
CA THR A 206 7.77 3.97 -4.87
C THR A 206 8.18 3.46 -6.24
N PRO A 207 7.37 2.61 -6.90
CA PRO A 207 7.64 2.24 -8.28
C PRO A 207 7.75 3.46 -9.22
N SER A 208 8.52 3.33 -10.30
CA SER A 208 8.80 4.44 -11.20
C SER A 208 7.57 4.90 -12.03
N VAL A 209 7.44 6.21 -12.26
CA VAL A 209 6.46 6.81 -13.20
C VAL A 209 6.96 6.87 -14.65
N SER A 210 8.25 6.61 -14.90
CA SER A 210 8.88 6.79 -16.22
C SER A 210 9.67 5.58 -16.71
N GLY A 211 9.79 4.51 -15.91
CA GLY A 211 10.59 3.35 -16.26
C GLY A 211 10.32 2.14 -15.38
N SER A 212 11.31 1.25 -15.28
CA SER A 212 11.33 0.12 -14.34
C SER A 212 11.90 0.54 -12.98
N GLY A 213 11.82 -0.34 -11.98
CA GLY A 213 12.45 -0.13 -10.67
C GLY A 213 11.78 0.95 -9.84
N LEU A 214 12.53 1.53 -8.90
CA LEU A 214 12.03 2.48 -7.91
C LEU A 214 12.43 3.93 -8.21
N GLN A 215 11.71 4.85 -7.59
CA GLN A 215 11.99 6.28 -7.54
C GLN A 215 11.80 6.81 -6.12
N ILE A 216 12.45 7.94 -5.81
CA ILE A 216 12.22 8.69 -4.57
C ILE A 216 11.50 10.01 -4.87
N THR A 217 10.52 10.34 -4.03
CA THR A 217 9.77 11.61 -4.05
C THR A 217 9.76 12.23 -2.66
N SER A 218 9.47 13.52 -2.57
CA SER A 218 9.22 14.23 -1.30
C SER A 218 7.72 14.43 -1.10
N LEU A 219 7.26 14.40 0.15
CA LEU A 219 5.89 14.80 0.49
C LEU A 219 5.59 16.27 0.15
N ALA A 220 6.63 17.10 -0.04
CA ALA A 220 6.47 18.48 -0.50
C ALA A 220 5.84 18.56 -1.90
N ASN A 221 6.19 17.61 -2.77
CA ASN A 221 5.64 17.52 -4.12
C ASN A 221 5.81 16.08 -4.66
N PRO A 222 4.74 15.26 -4.66
CA PRO A 222 4.81 13.88 -5.14
C PRO A 222 5.02 13.76 -6.65
N ASP A 223 4.85 14.85 -7.42
CA ASP A 223 5.07 14.87 -8.87
C ASP A 223 6.52 15.11 -9.27
N THR A 224 7.39 15.46 -8.32
CA THR A 224 8.83 15.57 -8.56
C THR A 224 9.52 14.32 -8.02
N ALA A 225 9.99 13.47 -8.94
CA ALA A 225 10.64 12.22 -8.63
C ALA A 225 12.10 12.18 -9.13
N ILE A 226 12.94 11.45 -8.39
CA ILE A 226 14.28 11.06 -8.84
C ILE A 226 14.27 9.55 -9.03
N GLN A 227 14.53 9.10 -10.25
CA GLN A 227 14.68 7.67 -10.55
C GLN A 227 15.89 7.10 -9.81
N LEU A 228 15.74 5.89 -9.24
CA LEU A 228 16.80 5.22 -8.49
C LEU A 228 17.36 4.04 -9.31
N ASN A 229 18.65 4.10 -9.62
CA ASN A 229 19.46 2.99 -10.15
C ASN A 229 20.96 3.35 -10.04
N SER A 230 21.84 2.44 -10.41
CA SER A 230 23.30 2.63 -10.36
C SER A 230 23.87 3.70 -11.29
N SER A 231 23.05 4.27 -12.18
CA SER A 231 23.42 5.38 -13.08
C SER A 231 22.77 6.71 -12.70
N THR A 232 22.00 6.75 -11.60
CA THR A 232 21.31 7.97 -11.15
C THR A 232 22.30 9.10 -10.92
N SER A 233 21.96 10.28 -11.45
CA SER A 233 22.64 11.54 -11.15
C SER A 233 21.62 12.57 -10.69
N VAL A 234 21.97 13.34 -9.67
CA VAL A 234 21.08 14.34 -9.08
C VAL A 234 21.45 15.72 -9.63
N SER A 235 20.58 16.26 -10.49
CA SER A 235 20.70 17.63 -11.01
C SER A 235 19.90 18.64 -10.18
N THR A 236 18.78 18.19 -9.61
CA THR A 236 17.89 18.99 -8.75
C THR A 236 17.49 18.15 -7.56
N ALA A 237 17.75 18.65 -6.35
CA ALA A 237 17.34 17.98 -5.12
C ALA A 237 15.84 18.16 -4.84
N LEU A 238 15.26 17.22 -4.10
CA LEU A 238 13.88 17.25 -3.66
C LEU A 238 13.68 18.33 -2.59
N ALA A 239 12.56 19.05 -2.67
CA ALA A 239 12.19 20.08 -1.70
C ALA A 239 11.82 19.48 -0.35
N ALA A 240 12.04 20.22 0.75
CA ALA A 240 11.57 19.84 2.06
C ALA A 240 10.05 20.10 2.21
N PRO A 241 9.30 19.21 2.89
CA PRO A 241 7.90 19.48 3.23
C PRO A 241 7.74 20.79 4.02
N SER A 242 6.61 21.48 3.83
CA SER A 242 6.31 22.74 4.52
C SER A 242 5.96 22.54 6.00
N HIS A 243 5.51 21.35 6.37
CA HIS A 243 5.22 20.96 7.75
C HIS A 243 6.35 20.09 8.30
N ALA A 244 6.68 20.28 9.57
CA ALA A 244 7.54 19.35 10.29
C ALA A 244 6.88 17.97 10.36
N ALA A 245 7.67 16.90 10.38
CA ALA A 245 7.17 15.52 10.39
C ALA A 245 6.16 15.25 11.53
N ASN A 246 6.35 15.86 12.70
CA ASN A 246 5.53 15.66 13.89
C ASN A 246 4.29 16.58 14.00
N TYR A 247 3.85 17.20 12.90
CA TYR A 247 2.72 18.14 12.93
C TYR A 247 1.40 17.52 13.43
N LEU A 248 1.24 16.18 13.35
CA LEU A 248 0.07 15.44 13.83
C LEU A 248 0.19 14.90 15.27
N ALA A 249 1.27 15.20 15.99
CA ALA A 249 1.48 14.65 17.34
C ALA A 249 0.33 14.97 18.32
N GLY A 250 -0.24 16.18 18.23
CA GLY A 250 -1.40 16.59 19.05
C GLY A 250 -2.68 15.83 18.70
N LEU A 251 -2.91 15.59 17.41
CA LEU A 251 -4.03 14.76 16.94
C LEU A 251 -3.86 13.32 17.40
N GLN A 252 -2.69 12.72 17.21
CA GLN A 252 -2.40 11.35 17.64
C GLN A 252 -2.64 11.17 19.14
N ALA A 253 -2.20 12.12 19.97
CA ALA A 253 -2.44 12.10 21.41
C ALA A 253 -3.93 12.17 21.76
N SER A 254 -4.66 13.09 21.13
CA SER A 254 -6.10 13.27 21.36
C SER A 254 -6.92 12.05 20.90
N LEU A 255 -6.59 11.50 19.74
CA LEU A 255 -7.25 10.32 19.19
C LEU A 255 -6.97 9.06 20.02
N SER A 256 -5.73 8.90 20.51
CA SER A 256 -5.37 7.79 21.42
C SER A 256 -6.12 7.89 22.75
N ALA A 257 -6.25 9.10 23.30
CA ALA A 257 -7.02 9.34 24.53
C ALA A 257 -8.51 9.05 24.32
N CYS A 258 -9.09 9.56 23.23
CA CYS A 258 -10.46 9.24 22.82
C CYS A 258 -10.69 7.73 22.74
N ALA A 259 -9.80 7.00 22.04
CA ALA A 259 -9.91 5.55 21.92
C ALA A 259 -9.86 4.86 23.28
N SER A 260 -8.93 5.25 24.16
CA SER A 260 -8.82 4.71 25.51
C SER A 260 -10.09 4.97 26.34
N ASP A 261 -10.65 6.17 26.28
CA ASP A 261 -11.85 6.56 27.03
C ASP A 261 -13.08 5.76 26.55
N VAL A 262 -13.28 5.68 25.23
CA VAL A 262 -14.39 4.93 24.62
C VAL A 262 -14.27 3.43 24.89
N GLN A 263 -13.08 2.85 24.77
CA GLN A 263 -12.83 1.45 25.12
C GLN A 263 -13.01 1.18 26.63
N GLY A 264 -12.85 2.23 27.46
CA GLY A 264 -13.15 2.24 28.90
C GLY A 264 -14.64 2.39 29.24
N GLY A 265 -15.50 2.62 28.25
CA GLY A 265 -16.94 2.75 28.39
C GLY A 265 -17.47 4.19 28.39
N ALA A 266 -16.64 5.19 28.04
CA ALA A 266 -17.12 6.55 27.83
C ALA A 266 -18.03 6.64 26.59
N THR A 267 -18.97 7.59 26.61
CA THR A 267 -19.78 7.91 25.43
C THR A 267 -18.99 8.82 24.50
N ASP A 268 -18.60 8.25 23.36
CA ASP A 268 -17.80 8.84 22.29
C ASP A 268 -18.23 10.27 21.87
N THR A 269 -19.52 10.52 21.68
CA THR A 269 -20.06 11.83 21.24
C THR A 269 -19.99 12.95 22.28
N SER A 270 -19.70 12.65 23.54
CA SER A 270 -19.58 13.63 24.62
C SER A 270 -18.18 13.73 25.20
N ASP A 271 -17.27 12.89 24.72
CA ASP A 271 -15.89 12.86 25.17
C ASP A 271 -15.10 14.02 24.53
N SER A 272 -14.38 14.79 25.36
CA SER A 272 -13.65 15.96 24.89
C SER A 272 -12.45 15.61 24.01
N ASN A 273 -11.82 14.46 24.23
CA ASN A 273 -10.73 13.99 23.39
C ASN A 273 -11.28 13.57 22.02
N CYS A 274 -12.43 12.88 21.99
CA CYS A 274 -13.07 12.50 20.74
C CYS A 274 -13.55 13.71 19.92
N THR A 275 -14.23 14.64 20.57
CA THR A 275 -14.75 15.86 19.90
C THR A 275 -13.66 16.87 19.53
N SER A 276 -12.44 16.72 20.07
CA SER A 276 -11.26 17.49 19.62
C SER A 276 -10.51 16.80 18.48
N ALA A 277 -10.50 15.47 18.45
CA ALA A 277 -9.75 14.69 17.45
C ALA A 277 -10.55 14.44 16.16
N ILE A 278 -11.88 14.41 16.24
CA ILE A 278 -12.77 14.08 15.12
C ILE A 278 -13.76 15.23 14.95
N ASP A 279 -13.77 15.81 13.76
CA ASP A 279 -14.63 16.93 13.42
C ASP A 279 -16.12 16.49 13.50
N ALA A 280 -16.98 17.38 13.98
CA ALA A 280 -18.42 17.11 14.07
C ALA A 280 -19.08 16.85 12.71
N SER A 281 -18.50 17.39 11.64
CA SER A 281 -18.89 17.20 10.24
C SER A 281 -18.15 16.04 9.56
N TYR A 282 -17.43 15.21 10.32
CA TYR A 282 -16.77 14.03 9.77
C TYR A 282 -17.74 13.19 8.94
N VAL A 283 -17.39 12.95 7.68
CA VAL A 283 -18.06 12.03 6.77
C VAL A 283 -16.98 11.34 5.94
N ASN A 284 -17.03 10.02 5.88
CA ASN A 284 -16.14 9.25 5.02
C ASN A 284 -16.93 8.14 4.33
N ASN A 285 -17.03 8.20 2.99
CA ASN A 285 -17.72 7.22 2.16
C ASN A 285 -19.19 6.93 2.58
N GLY A 286 -19.90 7.93 3.11
CA GLY A 286 -21.28 7.78 3.58
C GLY A 286 -21.47 6.95 4.85
N VAL A 287 -20.38 6.56 5.51
CA VAL A 287 -20.43 5.70 6.70
C VAL A 287 -20.65 6.54 7.95
N GLY A 288 -21.91 6.94 8.18
CA GLY A 288 -22.29 7.75 9.34
C GLY A 288 -21.70 9.15 9.35
N THR A 289 -21.82 9.84 10.49
CA THR A 289 -21.34 11.23 10.67
C THR A 289 -20.66 11.41 12.03
N GLY A 290 -19.71 12.34 12.12
CA GLY A 290 -19.00 12.66 13.36
C GLY A 290 -18.27 11.44 13.94
N VAL A 291 -18.09 11.43 15.27
CA VAL A 291 -17.42 10.34 16.01
C VAL A 291 -18.09 8.97 15.77
N ALA A 292 -19.43 8.93 15.69
CA ALA A 292 -20.15 7.68 15.43
C ALA A 292 -19.91 7.13 14.02
N GLY A 293 -19.69 8.02 13.04
CA GLY A 293 -19.26 7.62 11.69
C GLY A 293 -17.84 7.07 11.69
N PHE A 294 -16.92 7.78 12.33
CA PHE A 294 -15.53 7.36 12.49
C PHE A 294 -15.42 5.97 13.14
N THR A 295 -16.18 5.73 14.21
CA THR A 295 -16.26 4.45 14.93
C THR A 295 -16.69 3.28 14.03
N LYS A 296 -17.56 3.52 13.05
CA LYS A 296 -18.04 2.48 12.14
C LYS A 296 -17.02 2.13 11.06
N ARG A 297 -16.10 3.06 10.76
CA ARG A 297 -15.12 2.91 9.69
C ARG A 297 -13.82 2.29 10.19
N HIS A 298 -13.43 2.56 11.44
CA HIS A 298 -12.15 2.14 11.98
C HIS A 298 -12.30 1.22 13.19
N THR A 299 -11.42 0.23 13.30
CA THR A 299 -11.38 -0.71 14.43
C THR A 299 -10.88 -0.08 15.72
N LEU A 300 -10.39 1.18 15.68
CA LEU A 300 -9.70 1.84 16.79
C LEU A 300 -10.46 1.85 18.14
N PHE A 301 -11.80 1.83 18.13
CA PHE A 301 -12.61 1.80 19.35
C PHE A 301 -13.01 0.38 19.79
N THR A 302 -12.55 -0.64 19.07
CA THR A 302 -12.60 -2.03 19.52
C THR A 302 -11.67 -2.18 20.71
N LYS A 303 -12.17 -2.80 21.78
CA LYS A 303 -11.41 -2.99 23.01
C LYS A 303 -10.13 -3.78 22.74
N GLY A 304 -8.99 -3.17 23.04
CA GLY A 304 -7.66 -3.77 22.84
C GLY A 304 -6.94 -3.28 21.59
N THR A 305 -7.62 -2.56 20.68
CA THR A 305 -6.96 -1.92 19.54
C THR A 305 -6.18 -0.70 20.02
N VAL A 306 -4.96 -0.53 19.53
CA VAL A 306 -4.06 0.57 19.91
C VAL A 306 -3.66 1.36 18.67
N LEU A 307 -3.81 2.68 18.68
CA LEU A 307 -3.21 3.56 17.69
C LEU A 307 -1.70 3.61 17.91
N THR A 308 -0.93 3.13 16.95
CA THR A 308 0.54 3.10 17.01
C THR A 308 1.18 4.29 16.31
N GLY A 309 0.47 4.94 15.39
CA GLY A 309 0.96 6.13 14.70
C GLY A 309 -0.01 6.73 13.69
N ILE A 310 0.37 7.89 13.16
CA ILE A 310 -0.29 8.49 12.00
C ILE A 310 0.78 8.80 10.95
N ARG A 311 0.69 8.17 9.77
CA ARG A 311 1.60 8.40 8.64
C ARG A 311 0.96 9.32 7.62
N THR A 312 1.68 10.34 7.18
CA THR A 312 1.22 11.22 6.09
C THR A 312 1.48 10.57 4.74
N VAL A 313 0.46 10.51 3.89
CA VAL A 313 0.53 9.95 2.54
C VAL A 313 0.72 11.06 1.51
N ALA A 314 -0.09 12.11 1.61
CA ALA A 314 -0.04 13.29 0.75
C ALA A 314 -0.62 14.52 1.46
N PHE A 315 -0.05 15.69 1.21
CA PHE A 315 -0.69 16.95 1.56
C PHE A 315 -1.74 17.32 0.51
N VAL A 316 -2.87 17.85 0.97
CA VAL A 316 -4.03 18.22 0.17
C VAL A 316 -4.27 19.73 0.35
N PRO A 317 -4.16 20.54 -0.71
CA PRO A 317 -4.42 21.97 -0.59
C PRO A 317 -5.86 22.26 -0.14
N ALA A 318 -6.04 23.43 0.48
CA ALA A 318 -7.34 23.91 0.92
C ALA A 318 -8.33 24.01 -0.26
N GLY A 319 -9.55 23.51 -0.08
CA GLY A 319 -10.61 23.57 -1.09
C GLY A 319 -10.42 22.61 -2.28
N THR A 320 -9.44 21.71 -2.22
CA THR A 320 -9.23 20.67 -3.24
C THR A 320 -10.35 19.62 -3.23
N LEU A 321 -10.89 19.30 -2.04
CA LEU A 321 -12.02 18.40 -1.86
C LEU A 321 -13.23 19.18 -1.33
N ALA A 322 -14.42 18.85 -1.84
CA ALA A 322 -15.67 19.45 -1.39
C ALA A 322 -15.85 19.25 0.13
N GLY A 323 -16.23 20.31 0.85
CA GLY A 323 -16.40 20.29 2.30
C GLY A 323 -15.11 20.48 3.11
N ILE A 324 -13.92 20.44 2.49
CA ILE A 324 -12.64 20.63 3.18
C ILE A 324 -12.02 21.97 2.75
N ASN A 325 -12.28 23.02 3.52
CA ASN A 325 -11.85 24.39 3.20
C ASN A 325 -10.47 24.77 3.77
N ASN A 326 -9.89 23.90 4.59
CA ASN A 326 -8.60 24.11 5.24
C ASN A 326 -7.51 23.29 4.55
N PRO A 327 -6.22 23.63 4.73
CA PRO A 327 -5.13 22.71 4.38
C PRO A 327 -5.36 21.35 5.02
N ALA A 328 -5.18 20.29 4.26
CA ALA A 328 -5.51 18.93 4.67
C ALA A 328 -4.37 17.96 4.33
N ALA A 329 -4.48 16.73 4.81
CA ALA A 329 -3.62 15.64 4.43
C ALA A 329 -4.39 14.32 4.36
N LEU A 330 -4.02 13.49 3.38
CA LEU A 330 -4.36 12.07 3.36
C LEU A 330 -3.40 11.34 4.29
N VAL A 331 -3.94 10.54 5.22
CA VAL A 331 -3.14 9.84 6.24
C VAL A 331 -3.53 8.37 6.38
N TYR A 332 -2.57 7.59 6.87
CA TYR A 332 -2.82 6.28 7.45
C TYR A 332 -2.82 6.37 8.97
N LEU A 333 -3.89 5.89 9.59
CA LEU A 333 -3.98 5.60 11.02
C LEU A 333 -3.43 4.20 11.23
N LEU A 334 -2.25 4.08 11.82
CA LEU A 334 -1.58 2.81 12.07
C LEU A 334 -2.10 2.24 13.39
N MET A 335 -2.52 0.98 13.37
CA MET A 335 -3.17 0.33 14.50
C MET A 335 -2.57 -1.05 14.77
N THR A 336 -2.78 -1.55 15.98
CA THR A 336 -2.58 -2.96 16.32
C THR A 336 -3.85 -3.44 16.98
N ASP A 337 -4.46 -4.46 16.38
CA ASP A 337 -5.70 -5.06 16.84
C ASP A 337 -5.52 -5.87 18.13
N PRO A 338 -6.62 -6.27 18.81
CA PRO A 338 -6.55 -6.91 20.13
C PRO A 338 -5.80 -8.26 20.12
N ASP A 339 -5.69 -8.91 18.96
CA ASP A 339 -4.95 -10.15 18.76
C ASP A 339 -3.45 -9.92 18.46
N GLY A 340 -3.00 -8.66 18.40
CA GLY A 340 -1.63 -8.26 18.10
C GLY A 340 -1.38 -8.07 16.60
N THR A 341 -2.38 -8.23 15.74
CA THR A 341 -2.24 -8.05 14.30
C THR A 341 -2.10 -6.56 13.94
N PRO A 342 -1.05 -6.16 13.21
CA PRO A 342 -0.96 -4.81 12.66
C PRO A 342 -2.05 -4.56 11.62
N ASP A 343 -2.69 -3.38 11.69
CA ASP A 343 -3.76 -2.94 10.78
C ASP A 343 -3.59 -1.45 10.46
N TYR A 344 -4.26 -0.95 9.43
CA TYR A 344 -4.29 0.48 9.13
C TYR A 344 -5.60 0.94 8.50
N GLY A 345 -5.98 2.18 8.82
CA GLY A 345 -7.13 2.86 8.23
C GLY A 345 -6.70 4.10 7.46
N MET A 346 -7.30 4.37 6.30
CA MET A 346 -7.06 5.60 5.55
C MET A 346 -8.13 6.65 5.86
N ASP A 347 -7.69 7.88 6.17
CA ASP A 347 -8.57 9.00 6.45
C ASP A 347 -7.96 10.37 6.05
N TYR A 348 -8.77 11.42 6.15
CA TYR A 348 -8.35 12.79 5.90
C TYR A 348 -8.32 13.59 7.20
N VAL A 349 -7.26 14.37 7.36
CA VAL A 349 -7.10 15.33 8.45
C VAL A 349 -7.03 16.74 7.90
N GLN A 350 -7.44 17.73 8.68
CA GLN A 350 -7.38 19.14 8.30
C GLN A 350 -6.75 20.00 9.39
N GLN A 351 -6.16 21.12 9.00
CA GLN A 351 -5.66 22.11 9.95
C GLN A 351 -6.75 23.13 10.30
N LEU A 352 -7.15 23.17 11.55
CA LEU A 352 -8.11 24.14 12.06
C LEU A 352 -7.49 25.55 12.14
N PRO A 353 -8.32 26.62 12.14
CA PRO A 353 -7.82 28.00 12.26
C PRO A 353 -6.99 28.30 13.52
N ASN A 354 -7.13 27.47 14.56
CA ASN A 354 -6.35 27.56 15.79
C ASN A 354 -4.97 26.86 15.70
N GLY A 355 -4.64 26.27 14.55
CA GLY A 355 -3.40 25.55 14.27
C GLY A 355 -3.41 24.07 14.65
N GLN A 356 -4.46 23.57 15.31
CA GLN A 356 -4.63 22.14 15.64
C GLN A 356 -5.10 21.35 14.42
N TRP A 357 -4.98 20.02 14.51
CA TRP A 357 -5.45 19.11 13.47
C TRP A 357 -6.53 18.18 14.00
N ASP A 358 -7.55 17.93 13.19
CA ASP A 358 -8.61 16.97 13.45
C ASP A 358 -8.89 16.11 12.21
N ILE A 359 -9.64 15.01 12.41
CA ILE A 359 -10.06 14.09 11.35
C ILE A 359 -11.40 14.55 10.79
N ILE A 360 -11.45 14.73 9.46
CA ILE A 360 -12.62 15.27 8.74
C ILE A 360 -13.24 14.26 7.76
N GLY A 361 -12.53 13.21 7.35
CA GLY A 361 -13.04 12.30 6.33
C GLY A 361 -12.99 12.89 4.93
N ASN A 362 -13.26 12.05 3.92
CA ASN A 362 -13.22 12.46 2.52
C ASN A 362 -14.47 13.25 2.06
N GLN A 363 -15.44 13.45 2.95
CA GLN A 363 -16.69 14.16 2.71
C GLN A 363 -17.59 13.54 1.62
N LEU A 364 -17.28 12.32 1.16
CA LEU A 364 -18.09 11.60 0.19
C LEU A 364 -19.32 10.98 0.85
N GLN A 365 -20.46 11.02 0.15
CA GLN A 365 -21.74 10.52 0.66
C GLN A 365 -21.95 9.02 0.45
N ASP A 366 -21.11 8.38 -0.37
CA ASP A 366 -21.14 6.94 -0.66
C ASP A 366 -19.71 6.45 -0.91
N SER A 367 -19.53 5.14 -1.06
CA SER A 367 -18.22 4.49 -1.18
C SER A 367 -17.62 4.55 -2.59
N THR A 368 -17.72 5.70 -3.26
CA THR A 368 -16.98 5.96 -4.51
C THR A 368 -15.49 6.02 -4.18
N SER A 369 -14.66 5.25 -4.88
CA SER A 369 -13.21 5.29 -4.69
C SER A 369 -12.44 5.23 -6.00
N ILE A 370 -11.30 5.91 -6.03
CA ILE A 370 -10.36 5.89 -7.14
C ILE A 370 -8.98 5.61 -6.57
N ALA A 371 -8.31 4.58 -7.08
CA ALA A 371 -6.96 4.24 -6.69
C ALA A 371 -6.16 3.83 -7.94
N SER A 372 -4.95 4.34 -8.09
CA SER A 372 -4.02 3.84 -9.10
C SER A 372 -3.65 2.37 -8.88
N PHE A 373 -3.40 1.66 -9.98
CA PHE A 373 -3.01 0.25 -9.94
C PHE A 373 -1.83 -0.08 -10.88
N ILE A 374 -1.14 -1.18 -10.55
CA ILE A 374 -0.24 -1.91 -11.45
C ILE A 374 -0.85 -3.28 -11.75
N GLY A 375 -0.94 -3.61 -13.02
CA GLY A 375 -1.54 -4.85 -13.52
C GLY A 375 -0.55 -5.71 -14.30
N ARG A 376 -0.82 -7.00 -14.33
CA ARG A 376 -0.25 -7.98 -15.27
C ARG A 376 -1.40 -8.74 -15.91
N VAL A 377 -1.40 -8.83 -17.24
CA VAL A 377 -2.34 -9.66 -17.99
C VAL A 377 -1.58 -10.74 -18.75
N GLN A 378 -2.03 -11.97 -18.62
CA GLN A 378 -1.52 -13.15 -19.30
C GLN A 378 -2.67 -13.87 -20.02
N TYR A 379 -2.41 -14.38 -21.21
CA TYR A 379 -3.38 -15.14 -21.97
C TYR A 379 -3.08 -16.63 -21.89
N THR A 380 -4.14 -17.42 -21.76
CA THR A 380 -4.09 -18.88 -21.63
C THR A 380 -4.27 -19.58 -22.98
N ASP A 381 -4.84 -18.90 -23.96
CA ASP A 381 -4.94 -19.37 -25.34
C ASP A 381 -3.75 -18.87 -26.18
N SER A 382 -3.34 -19.69 -27.15
CA SER A 382 -2.19 -19.39 -28.01
C SER A 382 -2.48 -18.29 -29.04
N ALA A 383 -3.75 -17.98 -29.31
CA ALA A 383 -4.13 -16.97 -30.29
C ALA A 383 -3.84 -15.56 -29.75
N ASP A 384 -4.08 -15.35 -28.46
CA ASP A 384 -3.91 -14.08 -27.77
C ASP A 384 -2.66 -14.01 -26.89
N ALA A 385 -1.84 -15.07 -26.81
CA ALA A 385 -0.59 -15.10 -26.04
C ALA A 385 0.33 -13.89 -26.29
N GLY A 386 0.35 -13.36 -27.52
CA GLY A 386 1.12 -12.17 -27.90
C GLY A 386 0.64 -10.85 -27.28
N ASN A 387 -0.55 -10.82 -26.69
CA ASN A 387 -1.16 -9.66 -26.05
C ASN A 387 -0.78 -9.54 -24.56
N ALA A 388 -0.02 -10.48 -23.99
CA ALA A 388 0.39 -10.45 -22.58
C ALA A 388 1.28 -9.23 -22.27
N ARG A 389 0.99 -8.55 -21.16
CA ARG A 389 1.57 -7.22 -20.86
C ARG A 389 1.45 -6.84 -19.38
N TYR A 390 2.24 -5.86 -18.97
CA TYR A 390 1.97 -5.07 -17.79
C TYR A 390 1.07 -3.89 -18.14
N GLU A 391 0.28 -3.45 -17.17
CA GLU A 391 -0.66 -2.34 -17.31
C GLU A 391 -0.57 -1.42 -16.10
N SER A 392 -0.94 -0.17 -16.27
CA SER A 392 -1.21 0.73 -15.15
C SER A 392 -2.30 1.72 -15.49
N GLY A 393 -2.93 2.25 -14.45
CA GLY A 393 -4.11 3.07 -14.61
C GLY A 393 -4.83 3.35 -13.30
N LEU A 394 -6.13 3.58 -13.39
CA LEU A 394 -7.03 3.84 -12.26
C LEU A 394 -8.02 2.69 -12.11
N ASP A 395 -8.15 2.14 -10.91
CA ASP A 395 -9.33 1.39 -10.51
C ASP A 395 -10.40 2.37 -9.99
N ILE A 396 -11.57 2.38 -10.62
CA ILE A 396 -12.65 3.33 -10.37
C ILE A 396 -13.88 2.56 -9.89
N GLN A 397 -14.09 2.54 -8.58
CA GLN A 397 -15.21 1.84 -7.96
C GLN A 397 -16.33 2.82 -7.65
N ILE A 398 -17.40 2.78 -8.45
CA ILE A 398 -18.61 3.60 -8.26
C ILE A 398 -19.77 2.66 -7.92
N PRO A 399 -20.41 2.76 -6.74
CA PRO A 399 -21.53 1.90 -6.39
C PRO A 399 -22.69 1.99 -7.39
N SER A 400 -23.32 0.87 -7.72
CA SER A 400 -24.51 0.80 -8.58
C SER A 400 -25.78 1.28 -7.86
N SER A 401 -25.69 1.54 -6.55
CA SER A 401 -26.73 2.21 -5.78
C SER A 401 -26.10 3.15 -4.76
N VAL A 402 -26.69 4.34 -4.63
CA VAL A 402 -26.25 5.42 -3.74
C VAL A 402 -27.39 5.91 -2.87
N LYS A 403 -27.10 6.60 -1.78
CA LYS A 403 -28.13 7.24 -0.96
C LYS A 403 -28.39 8.66 -1.42
N VAL A 404 -29.66 8.97 -1.67
CA VAL A 404 -30.15 10.33 -1.92
C VAL A 404 -31.20 10.65 -0.86
N ASN A 405 -30.91 11.63 0.01
CA ASN A 405 -31.77 11.98 1.15
C ASN A 405 -32.15 10.76 2.01
N GLY A 406 -31.19 9.85 2.22
CA GLY A 406 -31.38 8.61 3.01
C GLY A 406 -32.12 7.48 2.29
N THR A 407 -32.56 7.67 1.04
CA THR A 407 -33.22 6.64 0.23
C THR A 407 -32.25 6.07 -0.80
N ALA A 408 -32.24 4.76 -0.99
CA ALA A 408 -31.42 4.12 -2.01
C ALA A 408 -31.95 4.48 -3.42
N ALA A 409 -31.06 5.01 -4.26
CA ALA A 409 -31.29 5.29 -5.67
C ALA A 409 -30.36 4.40 -6.50
N GLY A 410 -30.87 3.86 -7.61
CA GLY A 410 -30.04 3.12 -8.57
C GLY A 410 -29.24 4.08 -9.44
N VAL A 411 -27.95 3.81 -9.60
CA VAL A 411 -27.07 4.55 -10.51
C VAL A 411 -27.07 3.84 -11.86
N GLY A 412 -27.57 4.51 -12.90
CA GLY A 412 -27.59 3.94 -14.25
C GLY A 412 -26.24 4.08 -14.95
N SER A 413 -25.60 5.24 -14.81
CA SER A 413 -24.32 5.54 -15.44
C SER A 413 -23.58 6.64 -14.69
N ALA A 414 -22.28 6.74 -14.91
CA ALA A 414 -21.46 7.83 -14.43
C ALA A 414 -20.48 8.31 -15.51
N VAL A 415 -20.10 9.57 -15.46
CA VAL A 415 -18.95 10.10 -16.21
C VAL A 415 -17.89 10.59 -15.24
N VAL A 416 -16.64 10.18 -15.49
CA VAL A 416 -15.48 10.57 -14.71
C VAL A 416 -14.57 11.45 -15.57
N THR A 417 -14.19 12.61 -15.05
CA THR A 417 -13.26 13.53 -15.70
C THR A 417 -12.10 13.83 -14.77
N GLY A 418 -10.90 14.04 -15.31
CA GLY A 418 -9.72 14.34 -14.51
C GLY A 418 -8.42 14.01 -15.24
N PRO A 419 -7.26 14.17 -14.57
CA PRO A 419 -5.95 13.92 -15.16
C PRO A 419 -5.81 12.50 -15.72
N GLY A 420 -5.24 12.38 -16.92
CA GLY A 420 -5.00 11.08 -17.60
C GLY A 420 -6.22 10.45 -18.29
N LEU A 421 -7.44 10.96 -18.03
CA LEU A 421 -8.67 10.49 -18.67
C LEU A 421 -8.94 11.19 -20.01
N PRO A 422 -9.80 10.63 -20.88
CA PRO A 422 -10.23 11.28 -22.11
C PRO A 422 -10.89 12.63 -21.82
N SER A 423 -10.73 13.61 -22.73
CA SER A 423 -11.32 14.95 -22.58
C SER A 423 -12.84 14.96 -22.55
N SER A 424 -13.49 13.96 -23.17
CA SER A 424 -14.94 13.72 -23.11
C SER A 424 -15.40 13.05 -21.81
N GLY A 425 -14.47 12.70 -20.92
CA GLY A 425 -14.71 11.85 -19.76
C GLY A 425 -14.71 10.36 -20.09
N LEU A 426 -14.48 9.55 -19.07
CA LEU A 426 -14.64 8.10 -19.07
C LEU A 426 -16.06 7.78 -18.59
N TRP A 427 -16.81 7.04 -19.39
CA TRP A 427 -18.18 6.64 -19.06
C TRP A 427 -18.21 5.24 -18.46
N LEU A 428 -18.95 5.09 -17.37
CA LEU A 428 -19.28 3.81 -16.73
C LEU A 428 -20.79 3.60 -16.75
N GLN A 429 -21.22 2.34 -16.77
CA GLN A 429 -22.64 1.95 -16.75
C GLN A 429 -22.93 0.89 -15.68
N THR A 430 -24.17 0.80 -15.23
CA THR A 430 -24.60 -0.33 -14.40
C THR A 430 -24.47 -1.63 -15.18
N ALA A 431 -24.03 -2.70 -14.54
CA ALA A 431 -23.96 -4.02 -15.16
C ALA A 431 -25.37 -4.57 -15.48
N GLY A 432 -25.50 -5.35 -16.56
CA GLY A 432 -26.78 -5.85 -17.06
C GLY A 432 -27.33 -7.02 -16.25
N ASN A 433 -26.45 -7.86 -15.70
CA ASN A 433 -26.79 -8.98 -14.84
C ASN A 433 -25.72 -9.12 -13.74
N GLY A 434 -25.41 -8.00 -13.06
CA GLY A 434 -24.48 -7.94 -11.92
C GLY A 434 -23.02 -8.25 -12.28
N THR A 435 -22.17 -7.22 -12.31
CA THR A 435 -20.80 -7.41 -11.85
C THR A 435 -20.86 -7.69 -10.35
N GLY A 436 -20.05 -8.65 -9.91
CA GLY A 436 -20.12 -9.39 -8.64
C GLY A 436 -19.74 -8.59 -7.40
N ALA A 437 -20.01 -7.28 -7.39
CA ALA A 437 -19.71 -6.41 -6.26
C ALA A 437 -20.59 -5.15 -6.15
N GLY A 438 -21.62 -4.98 -6.99
CA GLY A 438 -22.51 -3.82 -6.88
C GLY A 438 -21.85 -2.49 -7.26
N TYR A 439 -20.93 -2.52 -8.23
CA TYR A 439 -20.29 -1.35 -8.82
C TYR A 439 -20.64 -1.19 -10.31
N LEU A 440 -20.47 0.01 -10.86
CA LEU A 440 -20.54 0.25 -12.31
C LEU A 440 -19.36 -0.39 -13.03
N GLU A 441 -19.53 -0.74 -14.30
CA GLU A 441 -18.49 -1.29 -15.18
C GLU A 441 -18.07 -0.27 -16.24
N ILE A 442 -16.83 -0.35 -16.72
CA ILE A 442 -16.43 0.31 -17.96
C ILE A 442 -16.92 -0.57 -19.12
N PRO A 443 -17.82 -0.09 -19.99
CA PRO A 443 -18.34 -0.91 -21.07
C PRO A 443 -17.30 -1.15 -22.18
N THR A 444 -17.48 -2.23 -22.94
CA THR A 444 -16.72 -2.48 -24.17
C THR A 444 -17.28 -1.66 -25.34
N GLY A 445 -18.58 -1.38 -25.33
CA GLY A 445 -19.21 -0.44 -26.27
C GLY A 445 -19.04 1.01 -25.81
N THR A 446 -18.95 1.95 -26.75
CA THR A 446 -18.79 3.37 -26.43
C THR A 446 -20.09 3.99 -25.90
N LEU A 447 -20.09 4.41 -24.64
CA LEU A 447 -21.13 5.26 -24.05
C LEU A 447 -20.66 6.72 -24.10
N THR A 448 -21.52 7.64 -24.56
CA THR A 448 -21.19 9.08 -24.71
C THR A 448 -22.18 10.03 -24.03
N ALA A 449 -23.21 9.47 -23.39
CA ALA A 449 -24.27 10.19 -22.71
C ALA A 449 -24.86 9.31 -21.59
N PRO A 450 -25.60 9.90 -20.62
CA PRO A 450 -26.25 9.13 -19.57
C PRO A 450 -27.21 8.08 -20.12
N LEU A 451 -27.31 6.95 -19.42
CA LEU A 451 -28.36 5.98 -19.71
C LEU A 451 -29.73 6.56 -19.36
N THR A 452 -30.62 6.61 -20.34
CA THR A 452 -32.02 7.03 -20.15
C THR A 452 -32.97 5.88 -19.82
N SER A 453 -32.50 4.64 -20.00
CA SER A 453 -33.16 3.41 -19.53
C SER A 453 -32.16 2.26 -19.51
N LEU A 454 -32.43 1.23 -18.72
CA LEU A 454 -31.62 -0.01 -18.69
C LEU A 454 -31.65 -0.77 -20.03
N GLY A 455 -32.64 -0.51 -20.89
CA GLY A 455 -32.71 -1.09 -22.24
C GLY A 455 -31.72 -0.48 -23.23
N ASN A 456 -31.17 0.71 -22.94
CA ASN A 456 -30.27 1.45 -23.83
C ASN A 456 -28.79 1.22 -23.50
N ARG A 457 -28.47 0.20 -22.70
CA ARG A 457 -27.08 -0.15 -22.38
C ARG A 457 -26.29 -0.48 -23.64
N VAL A 458 -24.99 -0.21 -23.60
CA VAL A 458 -24.03 -0.75 -24.56
C VAL A 458 -23.47 -2.08 -24.05
N SER A 459 -22.69 -2.77 -24.88
CA SER A 459 -22.00 -4.00 -24.52
C SER A 459 -21.21 -3.82 -23.22
N GLY A 460 -21.42 -4.73 -22.27
CA GLY A 460 -20.76 -4.69 -20.97
C GLY A 460 -19.25 -4.94 -21.05
N GLY A 461 -18.56 -4.67 -19.95
CA GLY A 461 -17.13 -4.93 -19.80
C GLY A 461 -16.83 -5.55 -18.44
N MET A 462 -15.66 -6.15 -18.30
CA MET A 462 -15.31 -6.98 -17.13
C MET A 462 -14.43 -6.25 -16.09
N SER A 463 -14.43 -4.91 -16.11
CA SER A 463 -13.42 -4.12 -15.40
C SER A 463 -13.97 -2.78 -14.91
N THR A 464 -13.58 -2.43 -13.69
CA THR A 464 -13.65 -1.07 -13.11
C THR A 464 -12.37 -0.27 -13.38
N ALA A 465 -11.33 -0.92 -13.91
CA ALA A 465 -10.01 -0.36 -14.12
C ALA A 465 -9.86 0.23 -15.53
N TYR A 466 -9.53 1.52 -15.61
CA TYR A 466 -9.12 2.24 -16.81
C TYR A 466 -7.59 2.24 -16.94
N LYS A 467 -7.07 1.80 -18.09
CA LYS A 467 -5.63 1.62 -18.37
C LYS A 467 -5.12 2.79 -19.20
N TRP A 468 -4.22 3.60 -18.65
CA TRP A 468 -3.57 4.68 -19.41
C TRP A 468 -2.22 4.30 -20.02
N ALA A 469 -1.60 3.22 -19.54
CA ALA A 469 -0.28 2.81 -19.98
C ALA A 469 -0.13 1.29 -19.94
N TRP A 470 0.70 0.77 -20.83
CA TRP A 470 1.01 -0.65 -20.92
C TRP A 470 2.43 -0.86 -21.41
N ALA A 471 3.04 -1.95 -20.98
CA ALA A 471 4.39 -2.35 -21.37
C ALA A 471 4.42 -3.85 -21.65
N PRO A 472 5.22 -4.33 -22.62
CA PRO A 472 5.37 -5.76 -22.84
C PRO A 472 5.93 -6.44 -21.58
N LEU A 473 5.57 -7.72 -21.38
CA LEU A 473 6.25 -8.53 -20.36
C LEU A 473 7.73 -8.67 -20.73
N SER A 474 8.59 -8.81 -19.72
CA SER A 474 10.04 -8.88 -19.92
C SER A 474 10.43 -9.96 -20.95
N GLY A 475 11.23 -9.58 -21.94
CA GLY A 475 11.64 -10.46 -23.05
C GLY A 475 10.65 -10.54 -24.22
N SER A 476 9.46 -9.92 -24.13
CA SER A 476 8.55 -9.79 -25.27
C SER A 476 8.84 -8.53 -26.10
N THR A 477 8.78 -8.67 -27.42
CA THR A 477 8.85 -7.55 -28.37
C THR A 477 7.51 -7.27 -29.06
N THR A 478 6.43 -7.94 -28.64
CA THR A 478 5.10 -7.77 -29.24
C THR A 478 4.46 -6.47 -28.77
N SER A 479 3.92 -5.71 -29.72
CA SER A 479 3.17 -4.49 -29.44
C SER A 479 1.70 -4.83 -29.21
N PHE A 480 1.20 -4.56 -28.01
CA PHE A 480 -0.24 -4.61 -27.74
C PHE A 480 -0.96 -3.37 -28.33
N SER A 481 -2.16 -3.60 -28.87
CA SER A 481 -3.09 -2.55 -29.29
C SER A 481 -4.44 -2.79 -28.60
N PRO A 482 -5.01 -1.80 -27.90
CA PRO A 482 -6.30 -1.95 -27.23
C PRO A 482 -7.49 -1.91 -28.18
N ASN A 483 -7.28 -1.73 -29.49
CA ASN A 483 -8.31 -1.78 -30.53
C ASN A 483 -9.52 -0.85 -30.28
N GLY A 484 -9.31 0.26 -29.56
CA GLY A 484 -10.34 1.26 -29.28
C GLY A 484 -11.27 0.91 -28.11
N LEU A 485 -10.95 -0.10 -27.30
CA LEU A 485 -11.70 -0.43 -26.09
C LEU A 485 -11.78 0.79 -25.14
N PRO A 486 -12.97 1.18 -24.64
CA PRO A 486 -13.14 2.35 -23.78
C PRO A 486 -12.37 2.30 -22.44
N GLU A 487 -12.01 1.11 -21.97
CA GLU A 487 -11.19 0.94 -20.77
C GLU A 487 -9.71 1.25 -20.98
N TYR A 488 -9.28 1.62 -22.19
CA TYR A 488 -7.91 2.05 -22.49
C TYR A 488 -7.85 3.49 -22.97
N ALA A 489 -6.75 4.16 -22.64
CA ALA A 489 -6.33 5.35 -23.37
C ALA A 489 -6.10 5.01 -24.86
N SER A 490 -6.28 6.01 -25.73
CA SER A 490 -6.06 5.86 -27.17
C SER A 490 -4.61 5.52 -27.55
N SER A 491 -3.66 5.86 -26.69
CA SER A 491 -2.26 5.42 -26.75
C SER A 491 -1.68 5.36 -25.35
N SER A 492 -0.65 4.54 -25.15
CA SER A 492 0.06 4.47 -23.86
C SER A 492 0.63 5.85 -23.51
N GLN A 493 0.26 6.37 -22.34
CA GLN A 493 0.62 7.70 -21.89
C GLN A 493 1.96 7.69 -21.14
N ASN A 494 2.64 8.85 -21.12
CA ASN A 494 3.73 9.07 -20.18
C ASN A 494 3.14 9.38 -18.80
N VAL A 495 3.25 8.44 -17.86
CA VAL A 495 2.62 8.57 -16.54
C VAL A 495 3.25 9.71 -15.72
N SER A 496 4.49 10.10 -16.00
CA SER A 496 5.15 11.23 -15.32
C SER A 496 4.50 12.60 -15.59
N THR A 497 3.57 12.69 -16.55
CA THR A 497 2.81 13.93 -16.83
C THR A 497 1.44 13.94 -16.17
N ILE A 498 1.06 12.86 -15.49
CA ILE A 498 -0.20 12.72 -14.78
C ILE A 498 0.06 12.96 -13.30
N SER A 499 -0.56 13.99 -12.74
CA SER A 499 -0.36 14.35 -11.33
C SER A 499 -0.78 13.20 -10.40
N ASN A 500 0.11 12.88 -9.45
CA ASN A 500 -0.12 11.95 -8.36
C ASN A 500 -1.22 12.48 -7.45
N PHE A 501 -2.01 11.56 -6.90
CA PHE A 501 -3.16 11.91 -6.07
C PHE A 501 -4.12 12.91 -6.75
N GLY A 502 -4.24 12.82 -8.07
CA GLY A 502 -5.09 13.69 -8.88
C GLY A 502 -6.54 13.70 -8.43
N ILE A 503 -7.22 14.82 -8.67
CA ILE A 503 -8.64 14.98 -8.36
C ILE A 503 -9.48 14.70 -9.60
N TYR A 504 -10.50 13.89 -9.41
CA TYR A 504 -11.43 13.50 -10.44
C TYR A 504 -12.83 14.01 -10.09
N THR A 505 -13.56 14.47 -11.08
CA THR A 505 -14.98 14.78 -10.93
C THR A 505 -15.79 13.59 -11.42
N VAL A 506 -16.61 13.04 -10.53
CA VAL A 506 -17.53 11.93 -10.80
C VAL A 506 -18.94 12.49 -10.82
N THR A 507 -19.60 12.45 -11.98
CA THR A 507 -21.01 12.83 -12.11
C THR A 507 -21.87 11.59 -12.28
N LEU A 508 -22.80 11.39 -11.36
CA LEU A 508 -23.68 10.23 -11.28
C LEU A 508 -25.04 10.53 -11.90
N TYR A 509 -25.57 9.58 -12.67
CA TYR A 509 -26.90 9.65 -13.25
C TYR A 509 -27.73 8.45 -12.82
N ASP A 510 -29.01 8.68 -12.54
CA ASP A 510 -29.95 7.61 -12.23
C ASP A 510 -30.27 6.76 -13.48
N THR A 511 -31.10 5.74 -13.32
CA THR A 511 -31.49 4.83 -14.41
C THR A 511 -32.39 5.48 -15.48
N THR A 512 -32.76 6.75 -15.31
CA THR A 512 -33.56 7.55 -16.23
C THR A 512 -32.75 8.65 -16.94
N GLY A 513 -31.47 8.77 -16.58
CA GLY A 513 -30.55 9.76 -17.15
C GLY A 513 -30.57 11.10 -16.43
N THR A 514 -31.25 11.19 -15.28
CA THR A 514 -31.27 12.40 -14.45
C THR A 514 -30.01 12.44 -13.59
N GLU A 515 -29.33 13.59 -13.55
CA GLU A 515 -28.18 13.77 -12.68
C GLU A 515 -28.59 13.63 -11.20
N ILE A 516 -27.90 12.75 -10.48
CA ILE A 516 -28.05 12.58 -9.04
C ILE A 516 -27.22 13.64 -8.32
N ARG A 517 -25.92 13.69 -8.64
CA ARG A 517 -24.95 14.66 -8.11
C ARG A 517 -23.62 14.57 -8.88
N SER A 518 -22.77 15.56 -8.64
CA SER A 518 -21.38 15.60 -9.07
C SER A 518 -20.47 15.79 -7.85
N GLU A 519 -19.43 14.96 -7.72
CA GLU A 519 -18.53 14.94 -6.55
C GLU A 519 -17.06 14.88 -6.95
N GLN A 520 -16.19 15.47 -6.12
CA GLN A 520 -14.74 15.41 -6.28
C GLN A 520 -14.20 14.22 -5.51
N VAL A 521 -13.45 13.36 -6.19
CA VAL A 521 -12.82 12.17 -5.63
C VAL A 521 -11.33 12.26 -5.89
N GLN A 522 -10.54 12.25 -4.82
CA GLN A 522 -9.08 12.15 -4.94
C GLN A 522 -8.69 10.71 -5.21
N ASN A 523 -7.78 10.51 -6.16
CA ASN A 523 -7.03 9.27 -6.28
C ASN A 523 -6.18 9.09 -5.02
N ILE A 524 -6.41 8.00 -4.28
CA ILE A 524 -5.74 7.76 -3.00
C ILE A 524 -4.39 7.07 -3.12
N ALA A 525 -3.97 6.74 -4.35
CA ALA A 525 -2.71 6.07 -4.62
C ALA A 525 -1.87 6.88 -5.64
N ARG A 526 -0.57 6.60 -5.67
CA ARG A 526 0.37 7.20 -6.62
C ARG A 526 0.29 6.52 -7.97
N ASN A 527 0.63 7.26 -9.02
CA ASN A 527 0.62 6.76 -10.39
C ASN A 527 1.94 6.03 -10.68
N TYR A 528 1.89 4.99 -11.53
CA TYR A 528 3.07 4.21 -11.90
C TYR A 528 3.12 3.94 -13.40
N ALA A 529 4.32 3.83 -13.94
CA ALA A 529 4.52 3.30 -15.28
C ALA A 529 4.17 1.80 -15.28
N ALA A 530 3.56 1.31 -16.35
CA ALA A 530 3.29 -0.12 -16.50
C ALA A 530 4.57 -0.97 -16.42
N ALA A 531 5.71 -0.44 -16.90
CA ALA A 531 7.01 -1.12 -16.83
C ALA A 531 7.46 -1.43 -15.39
N ALA A 532 6.95 -0.71 -14.39
CA ALA A 532 7.20 -1.00 -12.99
C ALA A 532 6.66 -2.38 -12.56
N GLY A 533 5.66 -2.92 -13.29
CA GLY A 533 5.19 -4.30 -13.12
C GLY A 533 6.29 -5.35 -13.25
N GLY A 534 7.40 -5.05 -13.95
CA GLY A 534 8.56 -5.93 -14.02
C GLY A 534 9.27 -6.18 -12.69
N ALA A 535 9.11 -5.29 -11.70
CA ALA A 535 9.69 -5.42 -10.36
C ALA A 535 8.75 -6.10 -9.36
N VAL A 536 7.49 -6.32 -9.74
CA VAL A 536 6.50 -6.95 -8.85
C VAL A 536 6.69 -8.46 -8.85
N ALA A 537 6.76 -9.04 -7.65
CA ALA A 537 6.74 -10.49 -7.49
C ALA A 537 5.32 -11.00 -7.77
N TRP A 538 5.06 -11.49 -8.98
CA TRP A 538 3.73 -11.97 -9.38
C TRP A 538 3.49 -13.43 -8.96
N GLN A 539 2.27 -13.73 -8.54
CA GLN A 539 1.79 -15.10 -8.32
C GLN A 539 1.71 -15.87 -9.65
N THR A 540 1.71 -17.20 -9.57
CA THR A 540 1.46 -18.11 -10.70
C THR A 540 0.23 -18.96 -10.42
N LEU A 541 -0.81 -18.84 -11.27
CA LEU A 541 -2.06 -19.58 -11.16
C LEU A 541 -1.85 -21.10 -11.36
N GLY A 542 -2.63 -21.92 -10.65
CA GLY A 542 -2.61 -23.37 -10.79
C GLY A 542 -2.93 -23.84 -12.21
N ASN A 543 -2.22 -24.86 -12.69
CA ASN A 543 -2.45 -25.43 -14.01
C ASN A 543 -3.82 -26.13 -14.11
N ASP A 544 -4.31 -26.69 -13.01
CA ASP A 544 -5.64 -27.26 -12.89
C ASP A 544 -6.72 -26.19 -12.94
N VAL A 545 -6.51 -25.02 -12.32
CA VAL A 545 -7.40 -23.85 -12.47
C VAL A 545 -7.50 -23.43 -13.94
N ILE A 546 -6.37 -23.29 -14.63
CA ILE A 546 -6.34 -22.96 -16.06
C ILE A 546 -7.09 -24.01 -16.88
N ALA A 547 -6.85 -25.30 -16.64
CA ALA A 547 -7.51 -26.39 -17.35
C ALA A 547 -9.02 -26.47 -17.07
N ASN A 548 -9.45 -26.11 -15.86
CA ASN A 548 -10.84 -26.23 -15.44
C ASN A 548 -11.71 -25.04 -15.86
N TYR A 549 -11.16 -23.82 -15.84
CA TYR A 549 -11.93 -22.56 -15.99
C TYR A 549 -11.45 -21.67 -17.14
N LEU A 550 -10.20 -21.76 -17.58
CA LEU A 550 -9.66 -20.91 -18.67
C LEU A 550 -9.35 -21.72 -19.94
N THR A 551 -9.97 -22.89 -20.08
CA THR A 551 -9.81 -23.76 -21.25
C THR A 551 -11.18 -24.24 -21.74
N PRO A 552 -11.50 -24.10 -23.04
CA PRO A 552 -12.73 -24.64 -23.61
C PRO A 552 -12.91 -26.13 -23.31
N GLY A 553 -14.07 -26.50 -22.78
CA GLY A 553 -14.39 -27.87 -22.40
C GLY A 553 -13.87 -28.28 -21.01
N GLY A 554 -13.25 -27.36 -20.27
CA GLY A 554 -12.81 -27.55 -18.89
C GLY A 554 -13.94 -27.96 -17.94
N SER A 555 -13.62 -28.67 -16.86
CA SER A 555 -14.63 -29.25 -15.97
C SER A 555 -15.47 -28.20 -15.22
N GLY A 556 -14.90 -27.01 -15.00
CA GLY A 556 -15.56 -25.85 -14.39
C GLY A 556 -16.50 -25.09 -15.33
N THR A 557 -16.30 -25.23 -16.64
CA THR A 557 -17.08 -24.54 -17.71
C THR A 557 -18.48 -25.15 -17.96
N LYS A 558 -18.95 -26.04 -17.07
CA LYS A 558 -20.23 -26.76 -17.15
C LYS A 558 -21.10 -26.62 -15.90
N SER A 559 -20.75 -25.68 -15.02
CA SER A 559 -21.33 -25.55 -13.70
C SER A 559 -22.77 -25.03 -13.78
N ALA A 560 -23.73 -25.83 -13.30
CA ALA A 560 -25.05 -25.32 -12.98
C ALA A 560 -24.93 -24.30 -11.82
N PRO A 561 -25.87 -23.34 -11.69
CA PRO A 561 -25.87 -22.41 -10.57
C PRO A 561 -25.75 -23.13 -9.21
N GLY A 562 -24.74 -22.77 -8.40
CA GLY A 562 -24.51 -23.33 -7.06
C GLY A 562 -23.31 -24.28 -6.93
N THR A 563 -22.46 -24.40 -7.95
CA THR A 563 -21.22 -25.19 -7.88
C THR A 563 -20.08 -24.34 -7.32
N SER A 564 -19.34 -24.85 -6.33
CA SER A 564 -18.18 -24.15 -5.78
C SER A 564 -16.96 -24.25 -6.71
N ALA A 565 -16.28 -23.14 -7.01
CA ALA A 565 -14.95 -23.17 -7.63
C ALA A 565 -13.85 -23.14 -6.58
N THR A 566 -12.73 -23.78 -6.86
CA THR A 566 -11.51 -23.65 -6.06
C THR A 566 -10.44 -23.05 -6.95
N LEU A 567 -9.90 -21.90 -6.53
CA LEU A 567 -8.75 -21.29 -7.18
C LEU A 567 -7.53 -21.48 -6.29
N ASP A 568 -6.44 -21.94 -6.88
CA ASP A 568 -5.14 -22.03 -6.24
C ASP A 568 -4.04 -21.38 -7.10
N TRP A 569 -2.95 -21.04 -6.43
CA TRP A 569 -1.78 -20.40 -7.02
C TRP A 569 -0.56 -20.63 -6.14
N THR A 570 0.60 -20.35 -6.72
CA THR A 570 1.90 -20.29 -6.03
C THR A 570 2.41 -18.86 -5.96
N THR A 571 3.16 -18.56 -4.91
CA THR A 571 3.78 -17.24 -4.68
C THR A 571 5.29 -17.34 -4.76
N PRO A 572 6.00 -16.33 -5.30
CA PRO A 572 7.46 -16.27 -5.22
C PRO A 572 7.93 -16.30 -3.75
N ALA A 573 9.10 -16.90 -3.52
CA ALA A 573 9.65 -17.05 -2.17
C ALA A 573 9.84 -15.69 -1.48
N GLY A 574 9.44 -15.58 -0.22
CA GLY A 574 9.56 -14.34 0.55
C GLY A 574 8.59 -13.22 0.14
N SER A 575 7.64 -13.48 -0.76
CA SER A 575 6.61 -12.50 -1.13
C SER A 575 5.45 -12.52 -0.13
N PHE A 576 4.91 -11.34 0.14
CA PHE A 576 3.77 -11.13 1.03
C PHE A 576 2.74 -10.24 0.33
N TYR A 577 1.45 -10.60 0.42
CA TYR A 577 0.36 -9.91 -0.28
C TYR A 577 -0.79 -9.61 0.69
N PRO A 578 -0.80 -8.40 1.29
CA PRO A 578 -1.85 -7.98 2.21
C PRO A 578 -3.14 -7.63 1.47
N ASN A 579 -4.29 -7.71 2.16
CA ASN A 579 -5.60 -7.34 1.61
C ASN A 579 -5.94 -8.10 0.31
N PHE A 580 -5.64 -9.40 0.29
CA PHE A 580 -5.73 -10.23 -0.90
C PHE A 580 -7.18 -10.63 -1.24
N TRP A 581 -7.50 -10.68 -2.53
CA TRP A 581 -8.77 -11.15 -3.06
C TRP A 581 -8.59 -11.88 -4.40
N ALA A 582 -9.60 -12.65 -4.78
CA ALA A 582 -9.63 -13.36 -6.05
C ALA A 582 -11.01 -13.27 -6.71
N SER A 583 -11.07 -13.20 -8.04
CA SER A 583 -12.32 -13.24 -8.79
C SER A 583 -12.23 -14.12 -10.03
N ILE A 584 -13.40 -14.55 -10.49
CA ILE A 584 -13.60 -15.13 -11.82
C ILE A 584 -14.72 -14.37 -12.52
N ASN A 585 -14.42 -13.85 -13.71
CA ASN A 585 -15.33 -13.01 -14.48
C ASN A 585 -15.46 -13.55 -15.91
N SER A 586 -16.63 -13.39 -16.50
CA SER A 586 -16.87 -13.72 -17.91
C SER A 586 -17.66 -12.62 -18.63
N LEU A 587 -17.47 -12.56 -19.95
CA LEU A 587 -18.24 -11.71 -20.84
C LEU A 587 -18.99 -12.57 -21.85
N GLY A 588 -20.31 -12.47 -21.80
CA GLY A 588 -21.20 -13.21 -22.68
C GLY A 588 -21.17 -12.73 -24.12
N THR A 589 -21.84 -13.48 -25.01
CA THR A 589 -22.02 -13.10 -26.42
C THR A 589 -23.25 -12.19 -26.60
N ALA A 590 -23.15 -11.19 -27.49
CA ALA A 590 -24.29 -10.34 -27.82
C ALA A 590 -25.38 -11.16 -28.54
N GLN A 591 -26.64 -10.97 -28.13
CA GLN A 591 -27.79 -11.60 -28.78
C GLN A 591 -28.60 -10.53 -29.54
N ASN A 592 -29.41 -10.91 -30.52
CA ASN A 592 -30.14 -9.95 -31.38
C ASN A 592 -30.92 -8.89 -30.57
N GLY A 593 -30.40 -7.67 -30.52
CA GLY A 593 -31.00 -6.54 -29.79
C GLY A 593 -30.73 -6.52 -28.28
N VAL A 594 -29.89 -7.41 -27.75
CA VAL A 594 -29.49 -7.47 -26.33
C VAL A 594 -27.95 -7.32 -26.24
N PRO A 595 -27.44 -6.25 -25.59
CA PRO A 595 -26.00 -6.07 -25.38
C PRO A 595 -25.35 -7.25 -24.65
N THR A 596 -24.03 -7.41 -24.78
CA THR A 596 -23.29 -8.39 -23.96
C THR A 596 -23.54 -8.12 -22.47
N THR A 597 -23.70 -9.20 -21.71
CA THR A 597 -23.85 -9.13 -20.24
C THR A 597 -22.58 -9.69 -19.61
N THR A 598 -22.08 -8.96 -18.62
CA THR A 598 -20.96 -9.38 -17.78
C THR A 598 -21.50 -10.24 -16.65
N TYR A 599 -20.79 -11.32 -16.35
CA TYR A 599 -20.98 -12.11 -15.13
C TYR A 599 -19.69 -12.07 -14.32
N ASP A 600 -19.79 -11.88 -13.01
CA ASP A 600 -18.63 -11.83 -12.11
C ASP A 600 -18.98 -12.50 -10.78
N ALA A 601 -18.06 -13.33 -10.31
CA ALA A 601 -18.03 -13.85 -8.96
C ALA A 601 -16.68 -13.48 -8.30
N THR A 602 -16.74 -12.60 -7.31
CA THR A 602 -15.58 -12.18 -6.51
C THR A 602 -15.63 -12.78 -5.11
N VAL A 603 -14.49 -13.26 -4.63
CA VAL A 603 -14.28 -13.73 -3.24
C VAL A 603 -13.12 -12.97 -2.62
N TRP A 604 -13.38 -12.43 -1.45
CA TRP A 604 -12.39 -11.74 -0.65
C TRP A 604 -11.68 -12.75 0.25
N GLY A 605 -10.34 -12.74 0.24
CA GLY A 605 -9.54 -13.46 1.22
C GLY A 605 -9.66 -12.81 2.60
N ALA A 606 -8.99 -13.39 3.60
CA ALA A 606 -8.87 -12.73 4.90
C ALA A 606 -8.15 -11.37 4.74
N SER A 607 -8.61 -10.35 5.46
CA SER A 607 -8.01 -9.00 5.43
C SER A 607 -6.60 -8.97 6.00
N THR A 608 -6.26 -9.90 6.90
CA THR A 608 -4.96 -9.99 7.57
C THR A 608 -4.33 -11.38 7.37
N GLY A 609 -3.01 -11.41 7.11
CA GLY A 609 -2.22 -12.65 7.01
C GLY A 609 -1.81 -13.09 5.59
N ASN A 610 -0.96 -14.12 5.54
CA ASN A 610 -0.36 -14.68 4.32
C ASN A 610 -1.42 -15.17 3.31
N THR A 611 -1.11 -15.05 2.01
CA THR A 611 -1.91 -15.51 0.85
C THR A 611 -2.69 -16.78 1.14
N PRO A 612 -4.00 -16.68 1.44
CA PRO A 612 -4.82 -17.86 1.63
C PRO A 612 -5.00 -18.51 0.26
N SER A 613 -4.13 -19.48 -0.05
CA SER A 613 -4.29 -20.41 -1.15
C SER A 613 -4.56 -21.79 -0.53
N PRO A 614 -5.61 -22.51 -0.96
CA PRO A 614 -6.61 -22.15 -1.97
C PRO A 614 -7.74 -21.24 -1.44
N LEU A 615 -8.47 -20.56 -2.35
CA LEU A 615 -9.76 -19.91 -2.06
C LEU A 615 -10.92 -20.68 -2.71
N VAL A 616 -12.00 -20.86 -1.95
CA VAL A 616 -13.22 -21.55 -2.41
C VAL A 616 -14.34 -20.54 -2.61
N PHE A 617 -14.91 -20.54 -3.81
CA PHE A 617 -16.05 -19.74 -4.23
C PHE A 617 -17.32 -20.50 -3.89
N ASN A 618 -18.23 -19.88 -3.15
CA ASN A 618 -19.54 -20.44 -2.79
C ASN A 618 -20.69 -19.76 -3.55
N THR A 619 -20.40 -18.75 -4.35
CA THR A 619 -21.35 -18.06 -5.21
C THR A 619 -21.48 -18.77 -6.56
N PRO A 620 -22.71 -18.94 -7.08
CA PRO A 620 -22.91 -19.46 -8.44
C PRO A 620 -22.22 -18.57 -9.48
N PHE A 621 -21.42 -19.15 -10.36
CA PHE A 621 -21.01 -18.49 -11.61
C PHE A 621 -21.32 -19.42 -12.79
N THR A 622 -21.64 -18.83 -13.95
CA THR A 622 -21.87 -19.55 -15.20
C THR A 622 -20.72 -19.21 -16.11
N ASP A 623 -19.68 -20.04 -16.09
CA ASP A 623 -18.62 -20.01 -17.09
C ASP A 623 -18.98 -21.03 -18.17
N VAL A 624 -19.16 -20.57 -19.40
CA VAL A 624 -19.51 -21.41 -20.54
C VAL A 624 -18.54 -21.08 -21.67
N LEU A 625 -17.26 -21.45 -21.56
CA LEU A 625 -16.34 -21.41 -22.71
C LEU A 625 -16.69 -22.43 -23.82
N THR A 626 -17.72 -23.25 -23.63
CA THR A 626 -18.23 -24.19 -24.64
C THR A 626 -19.75 -24.20 -24.61
N SER A 627 -20.38 -23.88 -25.74
CA SER A 627 -21.84 -23.83 -25.83
C SER A 627 -22.49 -25.13 -25.35
N THR A 628 -23.59 -24.98 -24.63
CA THR A 628 -24.43 -26.09 -24.18
C THR A 628 -25.78 -26.02 -24.89
N ALA A 629 -26.65 -27.00 -24.63
CA ALA A 629 -28.03 -26.97 -25.14
C ALA A 629 -28.83 -25.76 -24.62
N THR A 630 -28.39 -25.13 -23.52
CA THR A 630 -29.13 -24.07 -22.81
C THR A 630 -28.37 -22.75 -22.68
N ALA A 631 -27.10 -22.67 -23.11
CA ALA A 631 -26.28 -21.47 -23.00
C ALA A 631 -25.29 -21.34 -24.17
N THR A 632 -25.12 -20.11 -24.67
CA THR A 632 -24.10 -19.74 -25.67
C THR A 632 -22.72 -19.69 -25.02
N ALA A 633 -21.67 -19.85 -25.83
CA ALA A 633 -20.32 -19.70 -25.32
C ALA A 633 -20.03 -18.24 -24.94
N GLU A 634 -19.31 -18.04 -23.85
CA GLU A 634 -18.72 -16.77 -23.42
C GLU A 634 -17.58 -16.39 -24.40
N GLN A 635 -17.40 -15.10 -24.65
CA GLN A 635 -16.31 -14.60 -25.51
C GLN A 635 -14.99 -14.53 -24.76
N VAL A 636 -15.06 -14.16 -23.48
CA VAL A 636 -13.91 -13.93 -22.62
C VAL A 636 -14.19 -14.46 -21.23
N VAL A 637 -13.19 -15.10 -20.64
CA VAL A 637 -13.19 -15.48 -19.22
C VAL A 637 -11.86 -15.10 -18.63
N GLN A 638 -11.87 -14.58 -17.41
CA GLN A 638 -10.67 -14.21 -16.69
C GLN A 638 -10.72 -14.65 -15.23
N VAL A 639 -9.56 -15.06 -14.72
CA VAL A 639 -9.29 -15.17 -13.29
C VAL A 639 -8.40 -14.00 -12.89
N GLN A 640 -8.79 -13.29 -11.84
CA GLN A 640 -8.01 -12.18 -11.30
C GLN A 640 -7.60 -12.49 -9.86
N LEU A 641 -6.35 -12.20 -9.54
CA LEU A 641 -5.85 -12.13 -8.18
C LEU A 641 -5.47 -10.67 -7.92
N GLY A 642 -5.96 -10.11 -6.81
CA GLY A 642 -5.67 -8.74 -6.45
C GLY A 642 -5.24 -8.61 -5.00
N TRP A 643 -4.45 -7.58 -4.73
CA TRP A 643 -4.05 -7.21 -3.37
C TRP A 643 -3.81 -5.71 -3.29
N ALA A 644 -3.71 -5.19 -2.07
CA ALA A 644 -3.44 -3.78 -1.85
C ALA A 644 -2.33 -3.58 -0.82
N THR A 645 -1.36 -2.75 -1.15
CA THR A 645 -0.25 -2.38 -0.27
C THR A 645 0.15 -0.92 -0.51
N ASP A 646 0.46 -0.19 0.55
CA ASP A 646 0.76 1.26 0.54
C ASP A 646 -0.32 2.10 -0.18
N GLY A 647 -1.58 1.64 -0.14
CA GLY A 647 -2.73 2.27 -0.82
C GLY A 647 -2.86 1.94 -2.32
N GLU A 648 -1.85 1.29 -2.88
CA GLU A 648 -1.78 0.90 -4.29
C GLU A 648 -2.52 -0.43 -4.50
N LYS A 649 -3.18 -0.55 -5.66
CA LYS A 649 -3.81 -1.82 -6.06
C LYS A 649 -2.92 -2.56 -7.04
N TYR A 650 -2.88 -3.88 -6.89
CA TYR A 650 -2.16 -4.76 -7.79
C TYR A 650 -3.11 -5.80 -8.34
N LEU A 651 -3.04 -6.05 -9.65
CA LEU A 651 -3.92 -6.97 -10.37
C LEU A 651 -3.11 -7.97 -11.19
N ASN A 652 -3.31 -9.26 -10.98
CA ASN A 652 -2.68 -10.32 -11.76
C ASN A 652 -3.79 -11.14 -12.44
N ILE A 653 -3.83 -11.08 -13.76
CA ILE A 653 -4.97 -11.53 -14.56
C ILE A 653 -4.52 -12.62 -15.53
N TRP A 654 -5.24 -13.74 -15.51
CA TRP A 654 -5.18 -14.78 -16.54
C TRP A 654 -6.47 -14.75 -17.33
N GLN A 655 -6.37 -14.63 -18.64
CA GLN A 655 -7.51 -14.46 -19.53
C GLN A 655 -7.52 -15.52 -20.62
N TYR A 656 -8.71 -15.96 -21.01
CA TYR A 656 -8.98 -16.69 -22.23
C TYR A 656 -9.79 -15.78 -23.17
N GLY A 657 -9.34 -15.62 -24.41
CA GLY A 657 -9.97 -14.79 -25.43
C GLY A 657 -9.73 -13.29 -25.25
N HIS A 658 -9.96 -12.51 -26.31
CA HIS A 658 -9.81 -11.06 -26.32
C HIS A 658 -11.14 -10.38 -26.73
N PRO A 659 -11.71 -9.48 -25.91
CA PRO A 659 -13.01 -8.86 -26.15
C PRO A 659 -13.03 -7.89 -27.34
#